data_AF-A0A243RM88-F1
#
_entry.id   AF-A0A243RM88-F1
#
_cell.length_a   1.000
_cell.length_b   1.000
_cell.length_c   1.000
_cell.angle_alpha   90.00
_cell.angle_beta   90.00
_cell.angle_gamma   90.00
#
_symmetry.space_group_name_H-M   'P 1'
#
loop_
_entity.id
_entity.type
_entity.pdbx_description
1 polymer ?
#
loop_
_entity_poly.entity_id
_entity_poly.type
_entity_poly.pdbx_seq_one_letter_code
_entity_poly.pdbx_strand_id
1 'polypeptide(L)'
;MATRSKELATVDPESSMDKVVAKGVSKLVTLSGPWVVGILAFGVGTAFHAILASDDPQVVAWTAFLLSTAVLVLTGVTYGQSHARGVWGRIHTTATTLLSGLWVTAATINGSTTVVTGRLVLIGGFTMALTWNIRTIIRLKGWDAPGAMSDPLALLFGQGAERAGLAIEARTTAATAHKVEGAVQLEQGRQTAEDLQRKVPYIESGIGLPPGSITTSLDPDDASRAKVTISDPRVMTRPIPWPGPSRPGASVAEPFRLALWQDLDELRYVIIGHHLQMMGMTGAGKGFGGAWNYLAEFVTRFDGAVFAGDITKGRQTLGPLEESLHRFETTPAGVKAMLSELQKQVKPRTDYLAGKGLAKWKPGCGLTYWLIWLEEFPDIFDCLSDKEQEQFLSMLKAIRSAGGTIVMSLQRSDYTQMPTLARGQLAKMCFGVENSADASFGLSERQQDAGARPELWTNAQPGMAYLDAPSIPDGRIAMPMRTYAWGIDAAGEFDDELANAAMREHAARWPAADKRVDETTAALSRLAGGAKPLGVAAALLERPADLDDDPDDDDEEVRNVASEYLSTDDPDPEVQAGLDDPIDDDPDDPEWEFTPPAVTMTPQERGAALMKHLKGLWDGGARDFATRDLRPLWESTDMSRAWAQKQLKRLIEADVIGYDDDAQRYLMSERPNVD
;
A
#
# COMPACT_ATOMS: atom_id res chain seq x y z
N MET A 1 65.92 -4.56 -21.96
CA MET A 1 66.12 -4.31 -20.51
C MET A 1 64.76 -4.37 -19.83
N ALA A 2 64.63 -5.21 -18.81
CA ALA A 2 63.61 -5.25 -17.76
C ALA A 2 62.15 -5.59 -18.12
N THR A 3 61.89 -6.88 -18.27
CA THR A 3 60.64 -7.55 -17.89
C THR A 3 60.54 -7.55 -16.35
N ARG A 4 59.50 -6.92 -15.76
CA ARG A 4 59.23 -7.00 -14.31
C ARG A 4 58.35 -8.22 -14.03
N SER A 5 58.98 -9.26 -13.47
CA SER A 5 58.33 -10.44 -12.91
C SER A 5 57.40 -10.07 -11.75
N LYS A 6 56.20 -10.67 -11.74
CA LYS A 6 55.34 -10.76 -10.56
C LYS A 6 56.06 -11.60 -9.49
N GLU A 7 56.51 -10.97 -8.42
CA GLU A 7 56.72 -11.67 -7.15
C GLU A 7 55.35 -12.09 -6.61
N LEU A 8 55.08 -13.40 -6.68
CA LEU A 8 54.06 -14.04 -5.87
C LEU A 8 54.48 -13.88 -4.41
N ALA A 9 53.73 -13.06 -3.67
CA ALA A 9 53.77 -13.09 -2.22
C ALA A 9 53.51 -14.54 -1.78
N THR A 10 54.51 -15.16 -1.16
CA THR A 10 54.41 -16.47 -0.54
C THR A 10 53.39 -16.39 0.58
N VAL A 11 52.18 -16.85 0.30
CA VAL A 11 51.17 -17.12 1.32
C VAL A 11 51.69 -18.29 2.14
N ASP A 12 52.04 -17.99 3.38
CA ASP A 12 52.47 -18.97 4.38
C ASP A 12 51.40 -20.06 4.52
N PRO A 13 51.69 -21.33 4.21
CA PRO A 13 50.73 -22.43 4.27
C PRO A 13 50.67 -22.99 5.69
N GLU A 14 50.49 -22.13 6.70
CA GLU A 14 49.85 -22.52 7.97
C GLU A 14 48.32 -22.70 7.74
N SER A 15 48.04 -23.59 6.78
CA SER A 15 47.14 -24.72 6.88
C SER A 15 45.77 -24.41 7.50
N SER A 16 44.81 -24.25 6.60
CA SER A 16 43.38 -24.47 6.82
C SER A 16 43.10 -25.82 7.51
N MET A 17 44.00 -26.81 7.41
CA MET A 17 43.95 -28.03 8.20
C MET A 17 44.25 -27.80 9.68
N ASP A 18 45.16 -26.92 10.08
CA ASP A 18 45.43 -26.60 11.48
C ASP A 18 44.28 -25.83 12.11
N LYS A 19 43.57 -25.02 11.33
CA LYS A 19 42.31 -24.39 11.78
C LYS A 19 41.16 -25.40 11.89
N VAL A 20 41.07 -26.38 10.99
CA VAL A 20 40.07 -27.46 11.04
C VAL A 20 40.37 -28.45 12.17
N VAL A 21 41.64 -28.77 12.39
CA VAL A 21 42.14 -29.58 13.51
C VAL A 21 41.96 -28.82 14.82
N ALA A 22 42.31 -27.53 14.90
CA ALA A 22 42.06 -26.71 16.08
C ALA A 22 40.56 -26.58 16.39
N LYS A 23 39.69 -26.44 15.37
CA LYS A 23 38.22 -26.40 15.54
C LYS A 23 37.65 -27.78 15.92
N GLY A 24 38.23 -28.87 15.42
CA GLY A 24 37.89 -30.25 15.79
C GLY A 24 38.33 -30.60 17.22
N VAL A 25 39.55 -30.22 17.59
CA VAL A 25 40.13 -30.37 18.93
C VAL A 25 39.36 -29.51 19.93
N SER A 26 39.03 -28.26 19.60
CA SER A 26 38.20 -27.38 20.44
C SER A 26 36.81 -27.98 20.71
N LYS A 27 36.16 -28.57 19.70
CA LYS A 27 34.88 -29.28 19.89
C LYS A 27 35.03 -30.53 20.75
N LEU A 28 36.08 -31.32 20.54
CA LEU A 28 36.39 -32.50 21.34
C LEU A 28 36.68 -32.16 22.80
N VAL A 29 37.43 -31.09 23.07
CA VAL A 29 37.72 -30.58 24.42
C VAL A 29 36.44 -30.09 25.11
N THR A 30 35.55 -29.43 24.37
CA THR A 30 34.28 -28.94 24.93
C THR A 30 33.31 -30.08 25.27
N LEU A 31 33.31 -31.16 24.47
CA LEU A 31 32.45 -32.34 24.68
C LEU A 31 33.03 -33.38 25.64
N SER A 32 34.32 -33.32 25.95
CA SER A 32 34.96 -34.22 26.92
C SER A 32 34.89 -33.70 28.35
N GLY A 33 34.71 -32.40 28.56
CA GLY A 33 34.64 -31.74 29.87
C GLY A 33 33.72 -32.45 30.88
N PRO A 34 32.44 -32.73 30.57
CA PRO A 34 31.52 -33.39 31.50
C PRO A 34 31.97 -34.80 31.92
N TRP A 35 32.68 -35.52 31.05
CA TRP A 35 33.21 -36.86 31.34
C TRP A 35 34.41 -36.80 32.28
N VAL A 36 35.31 -35.84 32.07
CA VAL A 36 36.44 -35.58 32.96
C VAL A 36 35.95 -35.21 34.36
N VAL A 37 34.94 -34.34 34.46
CA VAL A 37 34.31 -33.98 35.74
C VAL A 37 33.67 -35.20 36.42
N GLY A 38 33.03 -36.09 35.67
CA GLY A 38 32.48 -37.34 36.21
C GLY A 38 33.55 -38.27 36.80
N ILE A 39 34.70 -38.42 36.11
CA ILE A 39 35.85 -39.20 36.60
C ILE A 39 36.43 -38.56 37.87
N LEU A 40 36.58 -37.24 37.90
CA LEU A 40 37.06 -36.51 39.07
C LEU A 40 36.10 -36.68 40.26
N ALA A 41 34.78 -36.58 40.04
CA ALA A 41 33.79 -36.80 41.08
C ALA A 41 33.89 -38.22 41.66
N PHE A 42 34.08 -39.24 40.82
CA PHE A 42 34.32 -40.61 41.26
C PHE A 42 35.60 -40.74 42.12
N GLY A 43 36.68 -40.08 41.69
CA GLY A 43 37.93 -40.01 42.44
C GLY A 43 37.76 -39.35 43.81
N VAL A 44 37.02 -38.24 43.88
CA VAL A 44 36.70 -37.54 45.14
C VAL A 44 35.91 -38.43 46.08
N GLY A 45 34.86 -39.11 45.60
CA GLY A 45 34.09 -40.04 46.42
C GLY A 45 34.93 -41.20 46.97
N THR A 46 35.87 -41.71 46.17
CA THR A 46 36.79 -42.77 46.58
C THR A 46 37.81 -42.28 47.62
N ALA A 47 38.39 -41.10 47.41
CA ALA A 47 39.33 -40.50 48.34
C ALA A 47 38.66 -40.16 49.68
N PHE A 48 37.44 -39.62 49.64
CA PHE A 48 36.68 -39.31 50.84
C PHE A 48 36.32 -40.57 51.62
N HIS A 49 35.93 -41.65 50.95
CA HIS A 49 35.74 -42.92 51.62
C HIS A 49 37.02 -43.40 52.31
N ALA A 50 38.17 -43.33 51.63
CA ALA A 50 39.44 -43.76 52.22
C ALA A 50 39.89 -42.93 53.45
N ILE A 51 39.49 -41.65 53.51
CA ILE A 51 39.92 -40.72 54.58
C ILE A 51 38.89 -40.63 55.71
N LEU A 52 37.60 -40.67 55.39
CA LEU A 52 36.50 -40.31 56.28
C LEU A 52 35.59 -41.49 56.66
N ALA A 53 35.79 -42.67 56.09
CA ALA A 53 35.03 -43.85 56.48
C ALA A 53 35.33 -44.26 57.92
N SER A 54 34.28 -44.67 58.62
CA SER A 54 34.37 -45.15 60.00
C SER A 54 33.26 -46.17 60.23
N ASP A 55 33.52 -47.16 61.08
CA ASP A 55 32.51 -48.13 61.52
C ASP A 55 31.72 -47.63 62.75
N ASP A 56 32.12 -46.50 63.35
CA ASP A 56 31.40 -45.90 64.47
C ASP A 56 30.12 -45.19 63.98
N PRO A 57 28.92 -45.62 64.43
CA PRO A 57 27.66 -45.02 64.02
C PRO A 57 27.57 -43.52 64.27
N GLN A 58 28.19 -42.99 65.34
CA GLN A 58 28.19 -41.56 65.63
C GLN A 58 29.07 -40.78 64.66
N VAL A 59 30.24 -41.31 64.32
CA VAL A 59 31.16 -40.69 63.35
C VAL A 59 30.53 -40.69 61.96
N VAL A 60 29.90 -41.80 61.56
CA VAL A 60 29.17 -41.88 60.28
C VAL A 60 28.04 -40.86 60.22
N ALA A 61 27.25 -40.72 61.29
CA ALA A 61 26.14 -39.76 61.33
C ALA A 61 26.62 -38.31 61.19
N TRP A 62 27.70 -37.93 61.90
CA TRP A 62 28.27 -36.59 61.79
C TRP A 62 28.93 -36.32 60.44
N THR A 63 29.66 -37.29 59.89
CA THR A 63 30.24 -37.18 58.54
C THR A 63 29.16 -37.01 57.47
N ALA A 64 28.07 -37.79 57.55
CA ALA A 64 26.92 -37.67 56.65
C ALA A 64 26.24 -36.30 56.76
N PHE A 65 26.04 -35.81 57.99
CA PHE A 65 25.45 -34.51 58.25
C PHE A 65 26.29 -33.36 57.68
N LEU A 66 27.60 -33.36 57.94
CA LEU A 66 28.50 -32.31 57.48
C LEU A 66 28.62 -32.29 55.95
N LEU A 67 28.75 -33.46 55.31
CA LEU A 67 28.80 -33.56 53.85
C LEU A 67 27.48 -33.11 53.22
N SER A 68 26.34 -33.55 53.75
CA SER A 68 25.02 -33.13 53.24
C SER A 68 24.82 -31.61 53.38
N THR A 69 25.27 -31.02 54.49
CA THR A 69 25.23 -29.57 54.71
C THR A 69 26.10 -28.83 53.69
N ALA A 70 27.33 -29.30 53.46
CA ALA A 70 28.22 -28.72 52.45
C ALA A 70 27.62 -28.80 51.03
N VAL A 71 26.98 -29.92 50.69
CA VAL A 71 26.28 -30.11 49.41
C VAL A 71 25.11 -29.14 49.25
N LEU A 72 24.31 -28.94 50.30
CA LEU A 72 23.20 -27.97 50.28
C LEU A 72 23.70 -26.54 50.10
N VAL A 73 24.77 -26.15 50.82
CA VAL A 73 25.41 -24.83 50.66
C VAL A 73 25.92 -24.66 49.23
N LEU A 74 26.66 -25.64 48.69
CA LEU A 74 27.18 -25.57 47.33
C LEU A 74 26.06 -25.51 46.28
N THR A 75 24.96 -26.22 46.50
CA THR A 75 23.78 -26.20 45.64
C THR A 75 23.11 -24.81 45.66
N GLY A 76 22.97 -24.20 46.85
CA GLY A 76 22.46 -22.84 47.01
C GLY A 76 23.35 -21.79 46.33
N VAL A 77 24.68 -21.88 46.49
CA VAL A 77 25.64 -21.01 45.80
C VAL A 77 25.55 -21.19 44.29
N THR A 78 25.43 -22.44 43.80
CA THR A 78 25.26 -22.73 42.38
C THR A 78 23.98 -22.10 41.83
N TYR A 79 22.87 -22.18 42.57
CA TYR A 79 21.61 -21.55 42.19
C TYR A 79 21.73 -20.02 42.11
N GLY A 80 22.36 -19.39 43.10
CA GLY A 80 22.61 -17.95 43.10
C GLY A 80 23.55 -17.50 41.97
N GLN A 81 24.65 -18.21 41.71
CA GLN A 81 25.57 -17.84 40.64
C GLN A 81 25.04 -18.15 39.22
N SER A 82 23.96 -18.93 39.10
CA SER A 82 23.33 -19.24 37.82
C SER A 82 22.21 -18.27 37.43
N HIS A 83 22.15 -17.08 38.04
CA HIS A 83 21.21 -16.02 37.65
C HIS A 83 21.35 -15.58 36.18
N ALA A 84 22.56 -15.58 35.62
CA ALA A 84 22.81 -15.25 34.20
C ALA A 84 22.31 -16.32 33.19
N ARG A 85 21.74 -17.44 33.68
CA ARG A 85 21.22 -18.53 32.83
C ARG A 85 19.69 -18.53 32.85
N GLY A 86 19.06 -18.93 31.74
CA GLY A 86 17.61 -19.16 31.65
C GLY A 86 17.12 -20.25 32.62
N VAL A 87 15.80 -20.35 32.82
CA VAL A 87 15.17 -21.19 33.86
C VAL A 87 15.62 -22.66 33.78
N TRP A 88 15.61 -23.26 32.59
CA TRP A 88 16.10 -24.62 32.35
C TRP A 88 17.63 -24.76 32.51
N GLY A 89 18.39 -23.68 32.32
CA GLY A 89 19.81 -23.60 32.64
C GLY A 89 20.08 -23.65 34.13
N ARG A 90 19.33 -22.88 34.89
CA ARG A 90 19.43 -22.79 36.34
C ARG A 90 19.11 -24.12 37.00
N ILE A 91 17.95 -24.71 36.65
CA ILE A 91 17.50 -25.99 37.23
C ILE A 91 18.50 -27.12 36.92
N HIS A 92 18.95 -27.24 35.67
CA HIS A 92 19.85 -28.32 35.25
C HIS A 92 21.22 -28.24 35.95
N THR A 93 21.81 -27.05 36.05
CA THR A 93 23.09 -26.86 36.77
C THR A 93 22.93 -27.14 38.27
N THR A 94 21.89 -26.60 38.91
CA THR A 94 21.64 -26.81 40.35
C THR A 94 21.35 -28.28 40.67
N ALA A 95 20.57 -28.98 39.84
CA ALA A 95 20.27 -30.39 40.02
C ALA A 95 21.54 -31.26 39.84
N THR A 96 22.39 -30.95 38.87
CA THR A 96 23.66 -31.67 38.66
C THR A 96 24.56 -31.56 39.88
N THR A 97 24.72 -30.36 40.45
CA THR A 97 25.49 -30.14 41.69
C THR A 97 24.93 -30.95 42.86
N LEU A 98 23.62 -30.90 43.07
CA LEU A 98 22.96 -31.60 44.17
C LEU A 98 23.14 -33.12 44.05
N LEU A 99 22.82 -33.69 42.89
CA LEU A 99 22.91 -35.13 42.65
C LEU A 99 24.34 -35.65 42.73
N SER A 100 25.31 -34.89 42.22
CA SER A 100 26.74 -35.25 42.30
C SER A 100 27.23 -35.21 43.74
N GLY A 101 26.84 -34.19 44.52
CA GLY A 101 27.18 -34.06 45.94
C GLY A 101 26.55 -35.15 46.81
N LEU A 102 25.27 -35.46 46.57
CA LEU A 102 24.59 -36.57 47.25
C LEU A 102 25.25 -37.91 46.93
N TRP A 103 25.69 -38.12 45.69
CA TRP A 103 26.44 -39.32 45.34
C TRP A 103 27.79 -39.39 46.06
N VAL A 104 28.56 -38.29 46.12
CA VAL A 104 29.84 -38.25 46.87
C VAL A 104 29.61 -38.56 48.36
N THR A 105 28.53 -38.03 48.93
CA THR A 105 28.14 -38.33 50.33
C THR A 105 27.85 -39.82 50.51
N ALA A 106 27.05 -40.41 49.62
CA ALA A 106 26.72 -41.84 49.66
C ALA A 106 27.96 -42.74 49.43
N ALA A 107 28.86 -42.35 48.53
CA ALA A 107 30.11 -43.04 48.24
C ALA A 107 31.12 -42.94 49.39
N THR A 108 31.14 -41.82 50.12
CA THR A 108 31.99 -41.65 51.31
C THR A 108 31.60 -42.60 52.42
N ILE A 109 30.29 -42.85 52.61
CA ILE A 109 29.77 -43.72 53.67
C ILE A 109 29.89 -45.20 53.27
N ASN A 110 29.40 -45.55 52.08
CA ASN A 110 29.25 -46.96 51.70
C ASN A 110 30.44 -47.49 50.87
N GLY A 111 31.30 -46.62 50.38
CA GLY A 111 32.33 -46.95 49.39
C GLY A 111 31.87 -46.62 47.97
N SER A 112 32.81 -46.30 47.08
CA SER A 112 32.52 -45.91 45.69
C SER A 112 32.26 -47.09 44.75
N THR A 113 32.68 -48.30 45.14
CA THR A 113 32.63 -49.51 44.30
C THR A 113 31.56 -50.52 44.71
N THR A 114 30.68 -50.18 45.66
CA THR A 114 29.57 -51.08 46.02
C THR A 114 28.59 -51.23 44.87
N VAL A 115 27.77 -52.29 44.92
CA VAL A 115 26.76 -52.54 43.89
C VAL A 115 25.81 -51.35 43.72
N VAL A 116 25.44 -50.67 44.80
CA VAL A 116 24.47 -49.56 44.74
C VAL A 116 25.17 -48.26 44.33
N THR A 117 26.19 -47.83 45.06
CA THR A 117 26.89 -46.55 44.78
C THR A 117 27.64 -46.58 43.46
N GLY A 118 28.27 -47.71 43.10
CA GLY A 118 28.96 -47.92 41.83
C GLY A 118 28.00 -47.89 40.63
N ARG A 119 26.80 -48.50 40.74
CA ARG A 119 25.78 -48.41 39.67
C ARG A 119 25.21 -47.00 39.54
N LEU A 120 25.01 -46.28 40.65
CA LEU A 120 24.49 -44.91 40.64
C LEU A 120 25.42 -43.94 39.90
N VAL A 121 26.74 -44.05 40.05
CA VAL A 121 27.68 -43.20 39.28
C VAL A 121 27.85 -43.64 37.85
N LEU A 122 27.84 -44.95 37.57
CA LEU A 122 27.95 -45.43 36.20
C LEU A 122 26.74 -45.00 35.37
N ILE A 123 25.53 -45.23 35.86
CA ILE A 123 24.30 -44.87 35.15
C ILE A 123 24.06 -43.36 35.25
N GLY A 124 24.03 -42.80 36.46
CA GLY A 124 23.73 -41.39 36.69
C GLY A 124 24.81 -40.45 36.14
N GLY A 125 26.09 -40.80 36.28
CA GLY A 125 27.21 -40.02 35.72
C GLY A 125 27.22 -40.04 34.19
N PHE A 126 26.95 -41.20 33.57
CA PHE A 126 26.83 -41.28 32.10
C PHE A 126 25.63 -40.47 31.60
N THR A 127 24.46 -40.61 32.22
CA THR A 127 23.27 -39.81 31.87
C THR A 127 23.54 -38.31 32.04
N MET A 128 24.16 -37.88 33.14
CA MET A 128 24.49 -36.48 33.37
C MET A 128 25.48 -35.96 32.31
N ALA A 129 26.56 -36.67 32.02
CA ALA A 129 27.54 -36.26 31.00
C ALA A 129 26.89 -36.15 29.61
N LEU A 130 25.99 -37.07 29.26
CA LEU A 130 25.23 -37.00 28.00
C LEU A 130 24.30 -35.77 27.96
N THR A 131 23.58 -35.46 29.04
CA THR A 131 22.71 -34.27 29.08
C THR A 131 23.49 -32.97 28.90
N TRP A 132 24.71 -32.88 29.45
CA TRP A 132 25.60 -31.74 29.25
C TRP A 132 26.14 -31.67 27.81
N ASN A 133 26.47 -32.81 27.18
CA ASN A 133 26.89 -32.84 25.79
C ASN A 133 25.77 -32.46 24.81
N ILE A 134 24.55 -32.96 25.04
CA ILE A 134 23.35 -32.55 24.28
C ILE A 134 23.18 -31.03 24.39
N ARG A 135 23.26 -30.47 25.61
CA ARG A 135 23.14 -29.04 25.85
C ARG A 135 24.23 -28.22 25.17
N THR A 136 25.48 -28.68 25.22
CA THR A 136 26.62 -28.04 24.53
C THR A 136 26.41 -28.03 23.03
N ILE A 137 25.89 -29.11 22.45
CA ILE A 137 25.56 -29.18 21.01
C ILE A 137 24.43 -28.20 20.64
N ILE A 138 23.36 -28.15 21.45
CA ILE A 138 22.25 -27.20 21.26
C ILE A 138 22.79 -25.75 21.27
N ARG A 139 23.69 -25.43 22.20
CA ARG A 139 24.34 -24.12 22.29
C ARG A 139 25.27 -23.80 21.12
N LEU A 140 26.09 -24.77 20.69
CA LEU A 140 26.97 -24.62 19.53
C LEU A 140 26.17 -24.44 18.22
N LYS A 141 24.93 -24.93 18.16
CA LYS A 141 23.98 -24.72 17.06
C LYS A 141 23.13 -23.45 17.21
N GLY A 142 23.35 -22.65 18.26
CA GLY A 142 22.63 -21.38 18.48
C GLY A 142 21.18 -21.53 18.94
N TRP A 143 20.71 -22.74 19.23
CA TRP A 143 19.31 -23.00 19.61
C TRP A 143 18.96 -22.52 21.03
N ASP A 144 19.96 -22.12 21.82
CA ASP A 144 19.84 -21.76 23.25
C ASP A 144 20.16 -20.26 23.51
N ALA A 145 20.33 -19.43 22.47
CA ALA A 145 20.59 -18.01 22.66
C ALA A 145 19.32 -17.30 23.20
N PRO A 146 19.43 -16.42 24.21
CA PRO A 146 18.29 -15.62 24.66
C PRO A 146 17.85 -14.73 23.49
N GLY A 147 16.69 -15.00 22.90
CA GLY A 147 16.25 -14.34 21.68
C GLY A 147 16.09 -15.26 20.46
N ALA A 148 16.93 -16.29 20.30
CA ALA A 148 16.97 -17.10 19.08
C ALA A 148 15.83 -18.13 18.98
N MET A 149 15.23 -18.49 20.11
CA MET A 149 13.96 -19.22 20.15
C MET A 149 12.73 -18.30 20.22
N SER A 150 12.92 -16.97 20.34
CA SER A 150 11.82 -16.02 20.48
C SER A 150 11.62 -15.09 19.29
N ASP A 151 12.48 -15.14 18.27
CA ASP A 151 12.30 -14.39 17.03
C ASP A 151 12.25 -15.34 15.82
N PRO A 152 11.05 -15.91 15.52
CA PRO A 152 10.83 -16.74 14.34
C PRO A 152 11.21 -16.05 13.02
N LEU A 153 11.15 -14.71 12.98
CA LEU A 153 11.48 -13.92 11.80
C LEU A 153 13.00 -13.89 11.60
N ALA A 154 13.79 -13.58 12.64
CA ALA A 154 15.26 -13.58 12.54
C ALA A 154 15.81 -14.94 12.05
N LEU A 155 15.22 -16.05 12.49
CA LEU A 155 15.66 -17.40 12.09
C LEU A 155 15.21 -17.80 10.68
N LEU A 156 13.92 -17.65 10.35
CA LEU A 156 13.38 -18.10 9.07
C LEU A 156 13.68 -17.11 7.94
N PHE A 157 13.46 -15.82 8.20
CA PHE A 157 13.72 -14.76 7.22
C PHE A 157 15.23 -14.59 6.95
N GLY A 158 16.06 -14.63 7.99
CA GLY A 158 17.52 -14.55 7.85
C GLY A 158 18.09 -15.68 6.97
N GLN A 159 17.63 -16.92 7.18
CA GLN A 159 18.06 -18.06 6.34
C GLN A 159 17.59 -17.94 4.89
N GLY A 160 16.37 -17.46 4.65
CA GLY A 160 15.86 -17.23 3.30
C GLY A 160 16.62 -16.10 2.58
N ALA A 161 16.89 -15.01 3.28
CA ALA A 161 17.63 -13.86 2.75
C ALA A 161 19.09 -14.19 2.44
N GLU A 162 19.79 -14.91 3.32
CA GLU A 162 21.16 -15.39 3.04
C GLU A 162 21.19 -16.29 1.80
N ARG A 163 20.21 -17.21 1.65
CA ARG A 163 20.07 -18.04 0.44
C ARG A 163 19.78 -17.23 -0.81
N ALA A 164 19.07 -16.12 -0.69
CA ALA A 164 18.85 -15.15 -1.77
C ALA A 164 20.05 -14.21 -1.98
N GLY A 165 21.16 -14.40 -1.26
CA GLY A 165 22.38 -13.60 -1.38
C GLY A 165 22.25 -12.19 -0.79
N LEU A 166 21.44 -12.02 0.25
CA LEU A 166 21.34 -10.79 1.05
C LEU A 166 21.98 -11.00 2.42
N ALA A 167 22.79 -10.04 2.84
CA ALA A 167 23.31 -9.96 4.20
C ALA A 167 22.39 -9.03 4.98
N ILE A 168 21.55 -9.60 5.84
CA ILE A 168 20.55 -8.83 6.59
C ILE A 168 20.59 -9.15 8.08
N GLU A 169 20.28 -8.13 8.87
CA GLU A 169 19.89 -8.30 10.26
C GLU A 169 18.41 -7.98 10.37
N ALA A 170 17.60 -9.02 10.65
CA ALA A 170 16.16 -8.88 10.81
C ALA A 170 15.78 -9.02 12.29
N ARG A 171 14.87 -8.15 12.74
CA ARG A 171 14.36 -8.15 14.12
C ARG A 171 12.84 -8.01 14.11
N THR A 172 12.13 -8.93 14.75
CA THR A 172 10.69 -8.81 14.97
C THR A 172 10.38 -7.56 15.81
N THR A 173 9.50 -6.72 15.30
CA THR A 173 8.99 -5.52 15.98
C THR A 173 7.61 -5.77 16.58
N ALA A 174 6.77 -6.55 15.91
CA ALA A 174 5.46 -6.97 16.40
C ALA A 174 5.08 -8.33 15.84
N ALA A 175 4.33 -9.13 16.62
CA ALA A 175 3.77 -10.39 16.17
C ALA A 175 2.34 -10.53 16.68
N THR A 176 1.43 -10.92 15.80
CA THR A 176 0.02 -11.21 16.10
C THR A 176 -0.31 -12.62 15.60
N ALA A 177 -1.57 -13.04 15.75
CA ALA A 177 -2.02 -14.34 15.24
C ALA A 177 -1.95 -14.46 13.70
N HIS A 178 -1.98 -13.33 12.98
CA HIS A 178 -2.16 -13.31 11.53
C HIS A 178 -1.01 -12.65 10.77
N LYS A 179 -0.10 -11.97 11.47
CA LYS A 179 1.07 -11.33 10.87
C LYS A 179 2.26 -11.26 11.82
N VAL A 180 3.44 -11.21 11.23
CA VAL A 180 4.70 -10.88 11.90
C VAL A 180 5.32 -9.68 11.20
N GLU A 181 5.58 -8.62 11.95
CA GLU A 181 6.28 -7.43 11.47
C GLU A 181 7.73 -7.44 11.99
N GLY A 182 8.65 -7.05 11.13
CA GLY A 182 10.06 -6.93 11.45
C GLY A 182 10.71 -5.71 10.82
N ALA A 183 11.75 -5.21 11.48
CA ALA A 183 12.69 -4.25 10.90
C ALA A 183 13.87 -5.03 10.33
N VAL A 184 14.29 -4.66 9.13
CA VAL A 184 15.42 -5.26 8.42
C VAL A 184 16.47 -4.19 8.19
N GLN A 185 17.68 -4.47 8.63
CA GLN A 185 18.88 -3.70 8.35
C GLN A 185 19.71 -4.45 7.30
N LEU A 186 20.00 -3.78 6.19
CA LEU A 186 20.89 -4.27 5.14
C LEU A 186 22.32 -3.77 5.36
N GLU A 187 23.29 -4.46 4.74
CA GLU A 187 24.69 -4.03 4.74
C GLU A 187 24.86 -2.68 4.01
N GLN A 188 25.11 -1.62 4.79
CA GLN A 188 25.24 -0.25 4.29
C GLN A 188 26.30 -0.13 3.19
N GLY A 189 25.98 0.60 2.12
CA GLY A 189 26.87 0.84 0.98
C GLY A 189 27.02 -0.35 0.02
N ARG A 190 26.42 -1.51 0.32
CA ARG A 190 26.44 -2.69 -0.55
C ARG A 190 25.06 -3.12 -1.04
N GLN A 191 24.05 -2.99 -0.19
CA GLN A 191 22.68 -3.43 -0.47
C GLN A 191 21.68 -2.36 -0.02
N THR A 192 20.59 -2.21 -0.76
CA THR A 192 19.51 -1.26 -0.45
C THR A 192 18.19 -1.98 -0.14
N ALA A 193 17.25 -1.24 0.42
CA ALA A 193 15.90 -1.73 0.66
C ALA A 193 15.15 -2.10 -0.64
N GLU A 194 15.51 -1.50 -1.79
CA GLU A 194 15.02 -1.95 -3.10
C GLU A 194 15.57 -3.32 -3.50
N ASP A 195 16.84 -3.61 -3.20
CA ASP A 195 17.42 -4.93 -3.45
C ASP A 195 16.67 -6.02 -2.67
N LEU A 196 16.25 -5.70 -1.45
CA LEU A 196 15.39 -6.57 -0.65
C LEU A 196 14.06 -6.83 -1.35
N GLN A 197 13.36 -5.76 -1.78
CA GLN A 197 12.07 -5.84 -2.45
C GLN A 197 12.14 -6.71 -3.71
N ARG A 198 13.17 -6.54 -4.55
CA ARG A 198 13.38 -7.36 -5.77
C ARG A 198 13.63 -8.83 -5.46
N LYS A 199 14.21 -9.13 -4.28
CA LYS A 199 14.56 -10.50 -3.87
C LYS A 199 13.49 -11.19 -3.03
N VAL A 200 12.43 -10.51 -2.63
CA VAL A 200 11.30 -11.09 -1.88
C VAL A 200 10.82 -12.43 -2.46
N PRO A 201 10.58 -12.59 -3.78
CA PRO A 201 10.10 -13.86 -4.33
C PRO A 201 11.07 -15.03 -4.10
N TYR A 202 12.38 -14.76 -4.09
CA TYR A 202 13.40 -15.78 -3.80
C TYR A 202 13.43 -16.13 -2.31
N ILE A 203 13.20 -15.15 -1.43
CA ILE A 203 13.11 -15.36 0.02
C ILE A 203 11.88 -16.21 0.35
N GLU A 204 10.71 -15.87 -0.21
CA GLU A 204 9.47 -16.64 -0.05
C GLU A 204 9.67 -18.10 -0.48
N SER A 205 10.22 -18.31 -1.68
CA SER A 205 10.55 -19.63 -2.20
C SER A 205 11.56 -20.38 -1.31
N GLY A 206 12.60 -19.70 -0.84
CA GLY A 206 13.66 -20.28 -0.01
C GLY A 206 13.21 -20.74 1.38
N ILE A 207 12.12 -20.16 1.90
CA ILE A 207 11.51 -20.48 3.20
C ILE A 207 10.27 -21.39 3.03
N GLY A 208 9.72 -21.48 1.82
CA GLY A 208 8.51 -22.25 1.52
C GLY A 208 7.22 -21.51 1.84
N LEU A 209 7.23 -20.17 1.77
CA LEU A 209 6.04 -19.35 1.90
C LEU A 209 5.30 -19.21 0.55
N PRO A 210 3.97 -19.10 0.55
CA PRO A 210 3.22 -18.74 -0.66
C PRO A 210 3.71 -17.41 -1.25
N PRO A 211 3.61 -17.21 -2.58
CA PRO A 211 3.91 -15.92 -3.20
C PRO A 211 3.08 -14.78 -2.60
N GLY A 212 3.73 -13.65 -2.32
CA GLY A 212 3.09 -12.46 -1.75
C GLY A 212 2.87 -12.52 -0.23
N SER A 213 3.47 -13.49 0.46
CA SER A 213 3.44 -13.57 1.93
C SER A 213 4.26 -12.45 2.59
N ILE A 214 5.23 -11.88 1.88
CA ILE A 214 6.15 -10.88 2.42
C ILE A 214 5.89 -9.54 1.71
N THR A 215 5.51 -8.52 2.47
CA THR A 215 5.40 -7.13 1.99
C THR A 215 6.51 -6.29 2.62
N THR A 216 7.20 -5.49 1.80
CA THR A 216 8.29 -4.62 2.22
C THR A 216 7.88 -3.16 2.11
N SER A 217 8.28 -2.32 3.06
CA SER A 217 8.21 -0.87 2.92
C SER A 217 9.59 -0.26 3.17
N LEU A 218 9.97 0.67 2.29
CA LEU A 218 11.23 1.41 2.39
C LEU A 218 11.18 2.38 3.58
N ASP A 219 12.31 2.58 4.26
CA ASP A 219 12.46 3.65 5.24
C ASP A 219 12.82 4.96 4.50
N PRO A 220 12.05 6.05 4.66
CA PRO A 220 12.30 7.30 3.94
C PRO A 220 13.62 7.97 4.34
N ASP A 221 14.13 7.71 5.54
CA ASP A 221 15.31 8.36 6.09
C ASP A 221 16.59 7.54 5.87
N ASP A 222 16.48 6.24 5.56
CA ASP A 222 17.62 5.34 5.41
C ASP A 222 17.40 4.25 4.35
N ALA A 223 18.10 4.37 3.22
CA ALA A 223 18.04 3.42 2.11
C ALA A 223 18.52 1.99 2.46
N SER A 224 19.22 1.81 3.59
CA SER A 224 19.65 0.50 4.10
C SER A 224 18.66 -0.13 5.07
N ARG A 225 17.53 0.53 5.36
CA ARG A 225 16.50 0.05 6.27
C ARG A 225 15.19 -0.22 5.55
N ALA A 226 14.55 -1.30 5.94
CA ALA A 226 13.22 -1.66 5.44
C ALA A 226 12.37 -2.21 6.59
N LYS A 227 11.05 -1.99 6.51
CA LYS A 227 10.08 -2.73 7.31
C LYS A 227 9.57 -3.90 6.48
N VAL A 228 9.43 -5.05 7.10
CA VAL A 228 8.89 -6.27 6.49
C VAL A 228 7.66 -6.71 7.27
N THR A 229 6.60 -7.05 6.55
CA THR A 229 5.39 -7.67 7.11
C THR A 229 5.20 -9.02 6.44
N ILE A 230 5.15 -10.08 7.25
CA ILE A 230 4.88 -11.43 6.82
C ILE A 230 3.44 -11.78 7.21
N SER A 231 2.61 -12.16 6.24
CA SER A 231 1.20 -12.53 6.42
C SER A 231 0.82 -13.68 5.47
N ASP A 232 -0.31 -14.35 5.71
CA ASP A 232 -0.79 -15.40 4.79
C ASP A 232 -1.70 -14.80 3.70
N PRO A 233 -1.26 -14.74 2.43
CA PRO A 233 -2.06 -14.14 1.36
C PRO A 233 -3.36 -14.92 1.09
N ARG A 234 -3.45 -16.19 1.50
CA ARG A 234 -4.62 -17.03 1.25
C ARG A 234 -5.83 -16.62 2.07
N VAL A 235 -5.66 -15.82 3.13
CA VAL A 235 -6.80 -15.24 3.87
C VAL A 235 -7.66 -14.37 2.96
N MET A 236 -7.07 -13.83 1.89
CA MET A 236 -7.75 -13.01 0.89
C MET A 236 -8.37 -13.82 -0.24
N THR A 237 -8.46 -15.15 -0.17
CA THR A 237 -9.06 -15.98 -1.23
C THR A 237 -10.56 -16.22 -1.07
N ARG A 238 -11.11 -15.92 0.12
CA ARG A 238 -12.55 -16.09 0.41
C ARG A 238 -13.22 -14.74 0.63
N PRO A 239 -14.52 -14.59 0.27
CA PRO A 239 -15.30 -13.42 0.63
C PRO A 239 -15.29 -13.17 2.14
N ILE A 240 -15.18 -11.91 2.54
CA ILE A 240 -15.17 -11.51 3.95
C ILE A 240 -16.52 -10.84 4.24
N PRO A 241 -17.37 -11.38 5.13
CA PRO A 241 -18.68 -10.79 5.41
C PRO A 241 -18.56 -9.34 5.90
N TRP A 242 -19.47 -8.48 5.46
CA TRP A 242 -19.52 -7.10 5.93
C TRP A 242 -19.92 -7.02 7.42
N PRO A 243 -19.09 -6.43 8.29
CA PRO A 243 -19.31 -6.43 9.74
C PRO A 243 -20.30 -5.36 10.23
N GLY A 244 -20.91 -4.59 9.32
CA GLY A 244 -21.67 -3.39 9.65
C GLY A 244 -20.82 -2.11 9.60
N PRO A 245 -21.49 -0.93 9.67
CA PRO A 245 -20.82 0.35 9.54
C PRO A 245 -19.94 0.62 10.76
N SER A 246 -18.74 1.14 10.54
CA SER A 246 -17.74 1.34 11.59
C SER A 246 -18.04 2.52 12.53
N ARG A 247 -18.55 3.64 12.00
CA ARG A 247 -18.77 4.91 12.74
C ARG A 247 -20.06 5.63 12.31
N PRO A 248 -21.24 5.00 12.45
CA PRO A 248 -22.50 5.67 12.12
C PRO A 248 -22.69 6.94 12.96
N GLY A 249 -23.16 8.01 12.34
CA GLY A 249 -23.35 9.33 12.97
C GLY A 249 -22.08 10.14 13.18
N ALA A 250 -20.91 9.65 12.77
CA ALA A 250 -19.68 10.43 12.76
C ALA A 250 -19.58 11.32 11.49
N SER A 251 -18.56 12.18 11.43
CA SER A 251 -18.28 13.00 10.25
C SER A 251 -17.71 12.16 9.11
N VAL A 252 -17.92 12.58 7.87
CA VAL A 252 -17.22 12.04 6.69
C VAL A 252 -15.70 12.22 6.73
N ALA A 253 -15.18 13.08 7.61
CA ALA A 253 -13.75 13.24 7.85
C ALA A 253 -13.14 12.10 8.68
N GLU A 254 -13.97 11.27 9.33
CA GLU A 254 -13.49 10.09 10.04
C GLU A 254 -13.18 8.94 9.06
N PRO A 255 -12.14 8.12 9.33
CA PRO A 255 -11.78 7.03 8.43
C PRO A 255 -12.90 6.02 8.17
N PHE A 256 -13.04 5.61 6.91
CA PHE A 256 -13.92 4.53 6.47
C PHE A 256 -13.24 3.17 6.57
N ARG A 257 -14.02 2.16 6.97
CA ARG A 257 -13.62 0.76 7.01
C ARG A 257 -14.20 0.01 5.81
N LEU A 258 -13.50 0.08 4.66
CA LEU A 258 -14.02 -0.49 3.41
C LEU A 258 -13.57 -1.94 3.15
N ALA A 259 -12.46 -2.33 3.77
CA ALA A 259 -11.75 -3.56 3.47
C ALA A 259 -10.87 -4.00 4.65
N LEU A 260 -10.32 -5.21 4.54
CA LEU A 260 -9.16 -5.63 5.30
C LEU A 260 -7.94 -5.69 4.38
N TRP A 261 -6.79 -5.24 4.88
CA TRP A 261 -5.49 -5.48 4.26
C TRP A 261 -5.11 -6.95 4.37
N GLN A 262 -4.20 -7.44 3.51
CA GLN A 262 -3.75 -8.85 3.50
C GLN A 262 -3.36 -9.37 4.88
N ASP A 263 -2.80 -8.50 5.72
CA ASP A 263 -2.37 -8.80 7.09
C ASP A 263 -3.52 -8.79 8.13
N LEU A 264 -4.77 -8.69 7.65
CA LEU A 264 -6.03 -8.59 8.39
C LEU A 264 -6.22 -7.33 9.23
N ASP A 265 -5.37 -6.32 9.07
CA ASP A 265 -5.66 -5.00 9.63
C ASP A 265 -6.82 -4.33 8.87
N GLU A 266 -7.64 -3.58 9.61
CA GLU A 266 -8.68 -2.76 9.01
C GLU A 266 -8.09 -1.68 8.10
N LEU A 267 -8.62 -1.56 6.88
CA LEU A 267 -8.38 -0.38 6.06
C LEU A 267 -8.99 0.84 6.75
N ARG A 268 -8.19 1.89 6.96
CA ARG A 268 -8.64 3.19 7.47
C ARG A 268 -8.48 4.24 6.38
N TYR A 269 -9.52 4.43 5.57
CA TYR A 269 -9.47 5.32 4.41
C TYR A 269 -10.18 6.65 4.66
N VAL A 270 -9.48 7.77 4.52
CA VAL A 270 -10.07 9.11 4.61
C VAL A 270 -10.05 9.72 3.22
N ILE A 271 -11.21 9.86 2.57
CA ILE A 271 -11.25 10.41 1.20
C ILE A 271 -11.07 11.93 1.15
N ILE A 272 -11.32 12.61 2.29
CA ILE A 272 -11.54 14.05 2.28
C ILE A 272 -10.30 14.75 1.76
N GLY A 273 -10.51 15.54 0.71
CA GLY A 273 -9.43 16.28 0.08
C GLY A 273 -8.67 15.48 -0.96
N HIS A 274 -9.29 14.51 -1.65
CA HIS A 274 -8.84 14.04 -2.96
C HIS A 274 -9.98 13.39 -3.73
N HIS A 275 -9.76 13.13 -5.02
CA HIS A 275 -10.70 12.40 -5.87
C HIS A 275 -10.24 10.96 -6.04
N LEU A 276 -11.15 10.07 -6.43
CA LEU A 276 -10.85 8.64 -6.50
C LEU A 276 -11.21 8.05 -7.84
N GLN A 277 -10.26 7.35 -8.44
CA GLN A 277 -10.48 6.42 -9.54
C GLN A 277 -10.71 5.02 -8.97
N MET A 278 -11.78 4.36 -9.39
CA MET A 278 -11.99 2.93 -9.18
C MET A 278 -11.94 2.21 -10.53
N MET A 279 -10.87 1.47 -10.78
CA MET A 279 -10.67 0.72 -12.03
C MET A 279 -10.69 -0.79 -11.79
N GLY A 280 -11.25 -1.55 -12.73
CA GLY A 280 -11.23 -3.01 -12.71
C GLY A 280 -12.10 -3.60 -13.80
N MET A 281 -11.75 -4.81 -14.26
CA MET A 281 -12.54 -5.51 -15.27
C MET A 281 -13.92 -5.92 -14.74
N THR A 282 -14.84 -6.25 -15.65
CA THR A 282 -16.15 -6.77 -15.27
C THR A 282 -16.01 -8.04 -14.41
N GLY A 283 -16.76 -8.09 -13.30
CA GLY A 283 -16.70 -9.19 -12.33
C GLY A 283 -15.61 -9.06 -11.26
N ALA A 284 -14.68 -8.09 -11.35
CA ALA A 284 -13.61 -7.91 -10.35
C ALA A 284 -14.09 -7.40 -8.97
N GLY A 285 -15.38 -7.10 -8.81
CA GLY A 285 -15.96 -6.63 -7.54
C GLY A 285 -15.91 -5.11 -7.33
N LYS A 286 -15.66 -4.31 -8.37
CA LYS A 286 -15.67 -2.83 -8.29
C LYS A 286 -17.00 -2.26 -7.76
N GLY A 287 -18.13 -2.76 -8.25
CA GLY A 287 -19.47 -2.33 -7.81
C GLY A 287 -19.80 -2.80 -6.39
N PHE A 288 -20.03 -4.11 -6.23
CA PHE A 288 -20.44 -4.70 -4.94
C PHE A 288 -19.37 -4.62 -3.83
N GLY A 289 -18.08 -4.63 -4.20
CA GLY A 289 -16.97 -4.50 -3.26
C GLY A 289 -16.56 -3.05 -3.05
N GLY A 290 -16.20 -2.33 -4.10
CA GLY A 290 -15.76 -0.93 -4.00
C GLY A 290 -16.89 0.05 -3.67
N ALA A 291 -17.85 0.17 -4.58
CA ALA A 291 -18.90 1.17 -4.50
C ALA A 291 -19.76 1.01 -3.25
N TRP A 292 -20.23 -0.20 -2.99
CA TRP A 292 -21.14 -0.50 -1.90
C TRP A 292 -20.50 -0.33 -0.52
N ASN A 293 -19.27 -0.79 -0.30
CA ASN A 293 -18.59 -0.56 0.98
C ASN A 293 -18.33 0.93 1.21
N TYR A 294 -17.95 1.65 0.16
CA TYR A 294 -17.72 3.09 0.24
C TYR A 294 -19.00 3.85 0.59
N LEU A 295 -20.04 3.65 -0.22
CA LEU A 295 -21.32 4.33 -0.06
C LEU A 295 -22.00 3.95 1.25
N ALA A 296 -21.94 2.69 1.67
CA ALA A 296 -22.53 2.25 2.93
C ALA A 296 -21.90 2.92 4.15
N GLU A 297 -20.58 3.11 4.17
CA GLU A 297 -19.93 3.89 5.23
C GLU A 297 -20.32 5.36 5.13
N PHE A 298 -20.28 5.96 3.93
CA PHE A 298 -20.54 7.37 3.71
C PHE A 298 -21.99 7.79 4.07
N VAL A 299 -23.00 7.00 3.69
CA VAL A 299 -24.41 7.34 3.96
C VAL A 299 -24.75 7.33 5.45
N THR A 300 -23.99 6.61 6.26
CA THR A 300 -24.17 6.62 7.73
C THR A 300 -23.59 7.88 8.40
N ARG A 301 -22.84 8.71 7.67
CA ARG A 301 -22.22 9.94 8.21
C ARG A 301 -23.18 11.11 8.18
N PHE A 302 -23.09 12.00 9.17
CA PHE A 302 -24.08 13.06 9.39
C PHE A 302 -23.94 14.25 8.42
N ASP A 303 -22.73 14.54 7.95
CA ASP A 303 -22.37 15.75 7.19
C ASP A 303 -22.03 15.46 5.71
N GLY A 304 -22.53 14.36 5.16
CA GLY A 304 -22.30 13.94 3.78
C GLY A 304 -23.57 13.78 2.95
N ALA A 305 -23.54 14.28 1.71
CA ALA A 305 -24.57 14.10 0.69
C ALA A 305 -24.01 13.40 -0.56
N VAL A 306 -24.81 12.53 -1.18
CA VAL A 306 -24.40 11.74 -2.35
C VAL A 306 -25.20 12.14 -3.58
N PHE A 307 -24.49 12.55 -4.62
CA PHE A 307 -24.99 12.84 -5.96
C PHE A 307 -24.43 11.78 -6.91
N ALA A 308 -25.30 10.92 -7.45
CA ALA A 308 -24.88 9.76 -8.21
C ALA A 308 -25.39 9.79 -9.65
N GLY A 309 -24.55 9.35 -10.58
CA GLY A 309 -24.89 9.12 -11.98
C GLY A 309 -24.51 7.70 -12.41
N ASP A 310 -25.44 6.99 -13.05
CA ASP A 310 -25.20 5.69 -13.71
C ASP A 310 -26.11 5.59 -14.93
N ILE A 311 -25.61 6.00 -16.10
CA ILE A 311 -26.39 5.99 -17.36
C ILE A 311 -26.25 4.69 -18.15
N THR A 312 -25.29 3.84 -17.77
CA THR A 312 -24.93 2.63 -18.52
C THR A 312 -25.61 1.41 -17.93
N LYS A 313 -25.45 1.20 -16.63
CA LYS A 313 -26.06 0.08 -15.90
C LYS A 313 -27.37 0.49 -15.23
N GLY A 314 -27.66 1.80 -15.21
CA GLY A 314 -28.89 2.33 -14.65
C GLY A 314 -29.00 1.96 -13.17
N ARG A 315 -30.05 1.22 -12.82
CA ARG A 315 -30.33 0.87 -11.41
C ARG A 315 -29.60 -0.39 -10.92
N GLN A 316 -28.81 -1.06 -11.75
CA GLN A 316 -28.21 -2.34 -11.38
C GLN A 316 -27.20 -2.22 -10.22
N THR A 317 -26.33 -1.20 -10.26
CA THR A 317 -25.30 -1.02 -9.21
C THR A 317 -25.82 -0.19 -8.04
N LEU A 318 -26.44 0.96 -8.34
CA LEU A 318 -26.79 1.96 -7.32
C LEU A 318 -28.27 1.95 -6.92
N GLY A 319 -29.12 1.22 -7.64
CA GLY A 319 -30.56 1.10 -7.32
C GLY A 319 -30.85 0.60 -5.91
N PRO A 320 -30.13 -0.40 -5.36
CA PRO A 320 -30.29 -0.82 -3.97
C PRO A 320 -30.01 0.28 -2.93
N LEU A 321 -29.26 1.32 -3.31
CA LEU A 321 -28.90 2.45 -2.46
C LEU A 321 -29.77 3.69 -2.69
N GLU A 322 -30.70 3.68 -3.67
CA GLU A 322 -31.43 4.86 -4.16
C GLU A 322 -32.05 5.71 -3.04
N GLU A 323 -32.59 5.07 -2.00
CA GLU A 323 -33.19 5.74 -0.83
C GLU A 323 -32.18 6.58 -0.01
N SER A 324 -30.90 6.20 -0.02
CA SER A 324 -29.81 6.91 0.65
C SER A 324 -29.09 7.94 -0.24
N LEU A 325 -29.46 8.05 -1.52
CA LEU A 325 -28.84 8.98 -2.47
C LEU A 325 -29.64 10.28 -2.50
N HIS A 326 -28.94 11.43 -2.41
CA HIS A 326 -29.61 12.73 -2.43
C HIS A 326 -30.10 13.08 -3.82
N ARG A 327 -29.44 12.54 -4.84
CA ARG A 327 -29.85 12.60 -6.23
C ARG A 327 -29.24 11.41 -6.96
N PHE A 328 -30.05 10.72 -7.74
CA PHE A 328 -29.60 9.60 -8.56
C PHE A 328 -30.14 9.74 -9.97
N GLU A 329 -29.23 9.94 -10.92
CA GLU A 329 -29.55 10.18 -12.32
C GLU A 329 -29.15 8.96 -13.16
N THR A 330 -30.12 8.41 -13.89
CA THR A 330 -29.91 7.25 -14.78
C THR A 330 -30.10 7.58 -16.25
N THR A 331 -30.14 8.87 -16.59
CA THR A 331 -30.31 9.34 -17.97
C THR A 331 -29.22 10.36 -18.33
N PRO A 332 -28.81 10.44 -19.61
CA PRO A 332 -27.83 11.44 -20.04
C PRO A 332 -28.25 12.88 -19.72
N ALA A 333 -29.52 13.23 -19.96
CA ALA A 333 -30.05 14.55 -19.66
C ALA A 333 -30.02 14.86 -18.14
N GLY A 334 -30.37 13.87 -17.32
CA GLY A 334 -30.34 13.98 -15.87
C GLY A 334 -28.93 14.21 -15.32
N VAL A 335 -27.96 13.41 -15.77
CA VAL A 335 -26.55 13.54 -15.33
C VAL A 335 -25.96 14.87 -15.79
N LYS A 336 -26.23 15.32 -17.03
CA LYS A 336 -25.82 16.65 -17.51
C LYS A 336 -26.35 17.77 -16.63
N ALA A 337 -27.65 17.73 -16.32
CA ALA A 337 -28.28 18.71 -15.44
C ALA A 337 -27.65 18.70 -14.04
N MET A 338 -27.42 17.51 -13.48
CA MET A 338 -26.77 17.35 -12.17
C MET A 338 -25.37 17.96 -12.15
N LEU A 339 -24.51 17.61 -13.10
CA LEU A 339 -23.14 18.11 -13.16
C LEU A 339 -23.10 19.64 -13.38
N SER A 340 -23.96 20.17 -14.26
CA SER A 340 -24.06 21.61 -14.49
C SER A 340 -24.53 22.37 -13.25
N GLU A 341 -25.54 21.86 -12.55
CA GLU A 341 -26.06 22.47 -11.33
C GLU A 341 -25.06 22.43 -10.17
N LEU A 342 -24.33 21.32 -10.01
CA LEU A 342 -23.24 21.20 -9.03
C LEU A 342 -22.10 22.18 -9.34
N GLN A 343 -21.67 22.27 -10.61
CA GLN A 343 -20.59 23.16 -11.03
C GLN A 343 -20.89 24.63 -10.70
N LYS A 344 -22.14 25.08 -10.91
CA LYS A 344 -22.57 26.46 -10.61
C LYS A 344 -22.45 26.82 -9.13
N GLN A 345 -22.46 25.83 -8.25
CA GLN A 345 -22.39 26.02 -6.81
C GLN A 345 -20.97 25.97 -6.25
N VAL A 346 -19.96 25.62 -7.06
CA VAL A 346 -18.57 25.54 -6.59
C VAL A 346 -18.08 26.89 -6.06
N LYS A 347 -18.22 27.96 -6.85
CA LYS A 347 -17.78 29.32 -6.45
C LYS A 347 -18.54 29.87 -5.23
N PRO A 348 -19.89 29.82 -5.17
CA PRO A 348 -20.62 30.19 -3.95
C PRO A 348 -20.14 29.45 -2.69
N ARG A 349 -19.80 28.17 -2.81
CA ARG A 349 -19.28 27.37 -1.68
C ARG A 349 -17.88 27.81 -1.26
N THR A 350 -16.99 28.09 -2.20
CA THR A 350 -15.65 28.61 -1.86
C THR A 350 -15.75 30.00 -1.22
N ASP A 351 -16.67 30.85 -1.69
CA ASP A 351 -16.89 32.20 -1.12
C ASP A 351 -17.43 32.13 0.30
N TYR A 352 -18.34 31.19 0.57
CA TYR A 352 -18.81 30.93 1.92
C TYR A 352 -17.68 30.50 2.86
N LEU A 353 -16.77 29.64 2.40
CA LEU A 353 -15.62 29.21 3.18
C LEU A 353 -14.64 30.37 3.40
N ALA A 354 -14.35 31.16 2.36
CA ALA A 354 -13.50 32.35 2.44
C ALA A 354 -14.05 33.39 3.41
N GLY A 355 -15.37 33.65 3.39
CA GLY A 355 -16.05 34.53 4.33
C GLY A 355 -15.96 34.08 5.79
N LYS A 356 -15.61 32.81 6.04
CA LYS A 356 -15.32 32.24 7.37
C LYS A 356 -13.82 32.11 7.68
N GLY A 357 -12.95 32.61 6.82
CA GLY A 357 -11.50 32.43 6.94
C GLY A 357 -11.03 30.98 6.78
N LEU A 358 -11.81 30.14 6.09
CA LEU A 358 -11.49 28.74 5.86
C LEU A 358 -10.96 28.54 4.43
N ALA A 359 -9.71 28.12 4.29
CA ALA A 359 -9.13 27.78 2.99
C ALA A 359 -9.70 26.50 2.36
N LYS A 360 -10.30 25.63 3.19
CA LYS A 360 -10.90 24.36 2.75
C LYS A 360 -12.01 23.93 3.71
N TRP A 361 -12.89 23.07 3.21
CA TRP A 361 -13.91 22.43 4.03
C TRP A 361 -13.32 21.72 5.25
N LYS A 362 -14.02 21.84 6.38
CA LYS A 362 -13.75 21.12 7.63
C LYS A 362 -15.09 20.72 8.26
N PRO A 363 -15.13 19.64 9.05
CA PRO A 363 -16.34 19.26 9.77
C PRO A 363 -16.94 20.44 10.56
N GLY A 364 -18.24 20.64 10.45
CA GLY A 364 -18.95 21.72 11.14
C GLY A 364 -18.79 23.12 10.54
N CYS A 365 -18.17 23.28 9.35
CA CYS A 365 -18.05 24.60 8.70
C CYS A 365 -19.40 25.19 8.24
N GLY A 366 -20.46 24.39 8.22
CA GLY A 366 -21.82 24.78 7.79
C GLY A 366 -22.19 24.33 6.38
N LEU A 367 -21.24 23.76 5.62
CA LEU A 367 -21.51 23.12 4.33
C LEU A 367 -21.55 21.60 4.49
N THR A 368 -22.50 20.95 3.85
CA THR A 368 -22.53 19.48 3.68
C THR A 368 -21.46 19.08 2.69
N TYR A 369 -20.72 18.01 2.99
CA TYR A 369 -19.72 17.47 2.09
C TYR A 369 -20.37 16.72 0.92
N TRP A 370 -19.92 16.98 -0.31
CA TRP A 370 -20.47 16.36 -1.51
C TRP A 370 -19.65 15.16 -1.97
N LEU A 371 -20.28 14.00 -2.07
CA LEU A 371 -19.77 12.87 -2.81
C LEU A 371 -20.47 12.80 -4.16
N ILE A 372 -19.72 13.05 -5.23
CA ILE A 372 -20.20 12.93 -6.61
C ILE A 372 -19.74 11.57 -7.13
N TRP A 373 -20.65 10.60 -7.22
CA TRP A 373 -20.37 9.24 -7.69
C TRP A 373 -20.74 9.08 -9.16
N LEU A 374 -19.76 8.84 -10.01
CA LEU A 374 -19.95 8.63 -11.45
C LEU A 374 -19.62 7.19 -11.80
N GLU A 375 -20.65 6.37 -11.94
CA GLU A 375 -20.54 4.97 -12.32
C GLU A 375 -20.39 4.85 -13.83
N GLU A 376 -19.39 4.09 -14.29
CA GLU A 376 -18.98 4.01 -15.69
C GLU A 376 -18.76 5.40 -16.31
N PHE A 377 -17.82 6.14 -15.70
CA PHE A 377 -17.49 7.52 -16.05
C PHE A 377 -17.25 7.77 -17.56
N PRO A 378 -16.62 6.88 -18.34
CA PRO A 378 -16.38 7.13 -19.76
C PRO A 378 -17.67 7.43 -20.54
N ASP A 379 -18.73 6.67 -20.30
CA ASP A 379 -20.02 6.89 -20.96
C ASP A 379 -20.65 8.23 -20.54
N ILE A 380 -20.50 8.60 -19.26
CA ILE A 380 -20.94 9.90 -18.75
C ILE A 380 -20.15 11.02 -19.44
N PHE A 381 -18.84 10.89 -19.57
CA PHE A 381 -17.98 11.91 -20.16
C PHE A 381 -18.24 12.07 -21.67
N ASP A 382 -18.43 10.96 -22.39
CA ASP A 382 -18.74 10.93 -23.81
C ASP A 382 -20.11 11.55 -24.14
N CYS A 383 -21.06 11.49 -23.21
CA CYS A 383 -22.35 12.13 -23.43
C CYS A 383 -22.27 13.67 -23.31
N LEU A 384 -21.27 14.22 -22.61
CA LEU A 384 -21.08 15.66 -22.44
C LEU A 384 -20.60 16.32 -23.74
N SER A 385 -21.09 17.52 -24.04
CA SER A 385 -20.52 18.38 -25.07
C SER A 385 -19.14 18.92 -24.66
N ASP A 386 -18.34 19.37 -25.62
CA ASP A 386 -17.00 19.93 -25.38
C ASP A 386 -17.00 20.99 -24.25
N LYS A 387 -17.99 21.90 -24.26
CA LYS A 387 -18.17 22.91 -23.20
C LYS A 387 -18.52 22.31 -21.83
N GLU A 388 -19.37 21.29 -21.80
CA GLU A 388 -19.75 20.59 -20.56
C GLU A 388 -18.56 19.79 -19.99
N GLN A 389 -17.72 19.22 -20.84
CA GLN A 389 -16.47 18.56 -20.44
C GLN A 389 -15.49 19.55 -19.80
N GLU A 390 -15.30 20.74 -20.39
CA GLU A 390 -14.48 21.80 -19.81
C GLU A 390 -15.01 22.26 -18.45
N GLN A 391 -16.32 22.44 -18.32
CA GLN A 391 -16.98 22.77 -17.05
C GLN A 391 -16.77 21.69 -16.00
N PHE A 392 -16.89 20.42 -16.40
CA PHE A 392 -16.63 19.29 -15.51
C PHE A 392 -15.18 19.26 -15.04
N LEU A 393 -14.21 19.45 -15.93
CA LEU A 393 -12.78 19.49 -15.59
C LEU A 393 -12.44 20.69 -14.70
N SER A 394 -13.10 21.83 -14.90
CA SER A 394 -13.00 22.99 -14.01
C SER A 394 -13.55 22.68 -12.61
N MET A 395 -14.73 22.04 -12.52
CA MET A 395 -15.29 21.56 -11.26
C MET A 395 -14.36 20.58 -10.56
N LEU A 396 -13.79 19.61 -11.29
CA LEU A 396 -12.86 18.62 -10.75
C LEU A 396 -11.63 19.27 -10.09
N LYS A 397 -11.13 20.39 -10.61
CA LYS A 397 -10.01 21.12 -10.00
C LYS A 397 -10.39 21.83 -8.70
N ALA A 398 -11.59 22.41 -8.65
CA ALA A 398 -11.99 23.33 -7.59
C ALA A 398 -12.81 22.69 -6.45
N ILE A 399 -13.56 21.62 -6.73
CA ILE A 399 -14.51 21.06 -5.76
C ILE A 399 -13.83 20.50 -4.50
N ARG A 400 -12.57 20.07 -4.59
CA ARG A 400 -11.76 19.55 -3.48
C ARG A 400 -11.74 20.50 -2.28
N SER A 401 -11.49 21.79 -2.52
CA SER A 401 -11.46 22.82 -1.45
C SER A 401 -12.87 23.24 -1.04
N ALA A 402 -13.81 23.28 -2.00
CA ALA A 402 -15.23 23.61 -1.81
C ALA A 402 -16.04 22.54 -1.03
N GLY A 403 -15.38 21.48 -0.55
CA GLY A 403 -16.01 20.44 0.26
C GLY A 403 -16.73 19.39 -0.56
N GLY A 404 -16.10 18.88 -1.61
CA GLY A 404 -16.58 17.68 -2.29
C GLY A 404 -15.48 16.83 -2.90
N THR A 405 -15.85 15.59 -3.22
CA THR A 405 -15.04 14.59 -3.89
C THR A 405 -15.81 13.97 -5.04
N ILE A 406 -15.13 13.79 -6.18
CA ILE A 406 -15.62 12.99 -7.29
C ILE A 406 -14.99 11.60 -7.24
N VAL A 407 -15.83 10.56 -7.34
CA VAL A 407 -15.42 9.17 -7.51
C VAL A 407 -15.81 8.73 -8.92
N MET A 408 -14.85 8.24 -9.68
CA MET A 408 -15.03 7.80 -11.06
C MET A 408 -14.75 6.30 -11.14
N SER A 409 -15.80 5.53 -11.41
CA SER A 409 -15.71 4.09 -11.66
C SER A 409 -15.61 3.84 -13.15
N LEU A 410 -14.67 2.99 -13.59
CA LEU A 410 -14.49 2.64 -15.00
C LEU A 410 -13.81 1.29 -15.20
N GLN A 411 -13.90 0.70 -16.39
CA GLN A 411 -13.22 -0.57 -16.68
C GLN A 411 -11.76 -0.37 -17.09
N ARG A 412 -11.47 0.65 -17.90
CA ARG A 412 -10.13 0.99 -18.38
C ARG A 412 -9.91 2.49 -18.36
N SER A 413 -8.88 2.97 -17.67
CA SER A 413 -8.57 4.42 -17.63
C SER A 413 -7.48 4.84 -18.61
N ASP A 414 -7.60 4.40 -19.86
CA ASP A 414 -6.72 4.84 -20.93
C ASP A 414 -6.98 6.31 -21.32
N TYR A 415 -6.15 6.86 -22.20
CA TYR A 415 -6.22 8.25 -22.64
C TYR A 415 -7.45 8.57 -23.50
N THR A 416 -8.18 7.57 -23.98
CA THR A 416 -9.41 7.76 -24.76
C THR A 416 -10.63 7.88 -23.85
N GLN A 417 -10.60 7.20 -22.69
CA GLN A 417 -11.72 7.13 -21.75
C GLN A 417 -11.60 8.10 -20.57
N MET A 418 -10.38 8.58 -20.28
CA MET A 418 -10.13 9.52 -19.17
C MET A 418 -9.12 10.60 -19.58
N PRO A 419 -9.50 11.89 -19.55
CA PRO A 419 -8.56 12.97 -19.84
C PRO A 419 -7.35 12.95 -18.90
N THR A 420 -6.15 13.21 -19.42
CA THR A 420 -4.89 13.25 -18.64
C THR A 420 -4.99 14.18 -17.43
N LEU A 421 -5.65 15.33 -17.62
CA LEU A 421 -5.90 16.29 -16.56
C LEU A 421 -6.72 15.70 -15.41
N ALA A 422 -7.74 14.90 -15.72
CA ALA A 422 -8.52 14.20 -14.70
C ALA A 422 -7.67 13.13 -14.03
N ARG A 423 -6.92 12.32 -14.79
CA ARG A 423 -6.06 11.25 -14.24
C ARG A 423 -5.08 11.75 -13.18
N GLY A 424 -4.48 12.93 -13.38
CA GLY A 424 -3.52 13.52 -12.46
C GLY A 424 -4.11 14.01 -11.13
N GLN A 425 -5.44 14.08 -11.00
CA GLN A 425 -6.14 14.53 -9.78
C GLN A 425 -6.69 13.37 -8.93
N LEU A 426 -6.62 12.13 -9.43
CA LEU A 426 -7.30 10.97 -8.85
C LEU A 426 -6.32 10.08 -8.09
N ALA A 427 -6.63 9.80 -6.82
CA ALA A 427 -6.15 8.62 -6.11
C ALA A 427 -6.57 7.34 -6.85
N LYS A 428 -5.88 6.23 -6.62
CA LYS A 428 -6.00 5.00 -7.41
C LYS A 428 -6.46 3.83 -6.55
N MET A 429 -7.67 3.33 -6.82
CA MET A 429 -8.13 2.03 -6.34
C MET A 429 -8.26 1.08 -7.54
N CYS A 430 -7.37 0.10 -7.61
CA CYS A 430 -7.28 -0.82 -8.74
C CYS A 430 -7.69 -2.22 -8.31
N PHE A 431 -8.84 -2.68 -8.78
CA PHE A 431 -9.30 -4.06 -8.69
C PHE A 431 -8.59 -4.92 -9.75
N GLY A 432 -8.91 -6.21 -9.79
CA GLY A 432 -8.35 -7.10 -10.81
C GLY A 432 -8.65 -6.61 -12.24
N VAL A 433 -7.64 -6.75 -13.10
CA VAL A 433 -7.63 -6.33 -14.50
C VAL A 433 -7.16 -7.47 -15.38
N GLU A 434 -7.37 -7.40 -16.69
CA GLU A 434 -7.09 -8.52 -17.60
C GLU A 434 -5.59 -8.72 -17.86
N ASN A 435 -4.81 -7.64 -17.94
CA ASN A 435 -3.41 -7.68 -18.35
C ASN A 435 -2.59 -6.54 -17.71
N SER A 436 -1.26 -6.63 -17.82
CA SER A 436 -0.34 -5.63 -17.23
C SER A 436 -0.46 -4.23 -17.86
N ALA A 437 -0.90 -4.12 -19.12
CA ALA A 437 -1.14 -2.81 -19.74
C ALA A 437 -2.31 -2.09 -19.07
N ASP A 438 -3.42 -2.80 -18.82
CA ASP A 438 -4.54 -2.29 -18.04
C ASP A 438 -4.14 -1.96 -16.60
N ALA A 439 -3.27 -2.77 -15.98
CA ALA A 439 -2.75 -2.49 -14.65
C ALA A 439 -2.02 -1.13 -14.59
N SER A 440 -1.25 -0.78 -15.62
CA SER A 440 -0.51 0.50 -15.67
C SER A 440 -1.41 1.74 -15.70
N PHE A 441 -2.66 1.60 -16.18
CA PHE A 441 -3.64 2.67 -16.16
C PHE A 441 -4.37 2.77 -14.80
N GLY A 442 -4.64 1.63 -14.18
CA GLY A 442 -5.37 1.54 -12.92
C GLY A 442 -4.54 1.87 -11.68
N LEU A 443 -3.24 1.59 -11.71
CA LEU A 443 -2.30 1.81 -10.61
C LEU A 443 -1.60 3.17 -10.71
N SER A 444 -1.19 3.72 -9.56
CA SER A 444 -0.24 4.84 -9.55
C SER A 444 1.17 4.36 -9.92
N GLU A 445 2.06 5.30 -10.29
CA GLU A 445 3.49 4.98 -10.52
C GLU A 445 4.11 4.35 -9.27
N ARG A 446 3.82 4.91 -8.09
CA ARG A 446 4.31 4.38 -6.80
C ARG A 446 3.89 2.94 -6.56
N GLN A 447 2.66 2.57 -6.93
CA GLN A 447 2.19 1.18 -6.83
C GLN A 447 2.88 0.26 -7.82
N GLN A 448 3.13 0.73 -9.04
CA GLN A 448 3.84 -0.03 -10.07
C GLN A 448 5.29 -0.28 -9.67
N ASP A 449 5.99 0.76 -9.20
CA ASP A 449 7.36 0.68 -8.69
C ASP A 449 7.46 -0.25 -7.49
N ALA A 450 6.44 -0.23 -6.62
CA ALA A 450 6.35 -1.12 -5.47
C ALA A 450 5.93 -2.57 -5.82
N GLY A 451 5.67 -2.86 -7.10
CA GLY A 451 5.40 -4.21 -7.60
C GLY A 451 3.97 -4.69 -7.43
N ALA A 452 2.97 -3.80 -7.40
CA ALA A 452 1.56 -4.17 -7.39
C ALA A 452 1.15 -4.83 -8.71
N ARG A 453 0.50 -6.00 -8.65
CA ARG A 453 0.16 -6.84 -9.82
C ARG A 453 -1.31 -7.31 -9.83
N PRO A 454 -2.30 -6.42 -10.06
CA PRO A 454 -3.73 -6.75 -10.01
C PRO A 454 -4.16 -7.73 -11.12
N GLU A 455 -3.39 -7.85 -12.20
CA GLU A 455 -3.64 -8.79 -13.29
C GLU A 455 -3.43 -10.26 -12.91
N LEU A 456 -2.76 -10.54 -11.78
CA LEU A 456 -2.53 -11.93 -11.36
C LEU A 456 -3.79 -12.62 -10.84
N TRP A 457 -4.80 -11.85 -10.42
CA TRP A 457 -6.05 -12.41 -9.90
C TRP A 457 -7.29 -12.06 -10.72
N THR A 458 -7.20 -11.13 -11.68
CA THR A 458 -8.27 -10.80 -12.64
C THR A 458 -9.65 -10.69 -11.96
N ASN A 459 -10.70 -11.27 -12.53
CA ASN A 459 -12.00 -11.43 -11.87
C ASN A 459 -12.12 -12.73 -11.06
N ALA A 460 -11.06 -13.55 -10.96
CA ALA A 460 -11.07 -14.79 -10.17
C ALA A 460 -11.06 -14.53 -8.65
N GLN A 461 -10.66 -13.33 -8.21
CA GLN A 461 -10.76 -12.91 -6.81
C GLN A 461 -11.57 -11.60 -6.67
N PRO A 462 -12.91 -11.65 -6.83
CA PRO A 462 -13.75 -10.46 -6.72
C PRO A 462 -13.59 -9.78 -5.35
N GLY A 463 -13.44 -8.46 -5.39
CA GLY A 463 -13.32 -7.61 -4.22
C GLY A 463 -11.87 -7.39 -3.75
N MET A 464 -10.88 -8.05 -4.36
CA MET A 464 -9.46 -7.74 -4.17
C MET A 464 -9.05 -6.49 -4.95
N ALA A 465 -8.29 -5.61 -4.31
CA ALA A 465 -7.78 -4.39 -4.91
C ALA A 465 -6.48 -3.91 -4.26
N TYR A 466 -5.80 -2.98 -4.93
CA TYR A 466 -4.80 -2.10 -4.33
C TYR A 466 -5.38 -0.69 -4.17
N LEU A 467 -4.90 0.06 -3.18
CA LEU A 467 -5.31 1.45 -2.95
C LEU A 467 -4.10 2.32 -2.67
N ASP A 468 -3.91 3.35 -3.48
CA ASP A 468 -2.99 4.46 -3.24
C ASP A 468 -3.78 5.75 -3.17
N ALA A 469 -3.70 6.40 -2.01
CA ALA A 469 -4.33 7.67 -1.73
C ALA A 469 -3.54 8.41 -0.64
N PRO A 470 -3.67 9.75 -0.54
CA PRO A 470 -2.95 10.54 0.46
C PRO A 470 -3.11 10.08 1.92
N SER A 471 -4.23 9.43 2.28
CA SER A 471 -4.46 8.92 3.63
C SER A 471 -3.86 7.53 3.88
N ILE A 472 -3.31 6.86 2.87
CA ILE A 472 -2.81 5.49 2.95
C ILE A 472 -1.29 5.53 3.19
N PRO A 473 -0.78 4.84 4.22
CA PRO A 473 0.66 4.77 4.47
C PRO A 473 1.40 4.11 3.30
N ASP A 474 2.61 4.60 3.00
CA ASP A 474 3.45 4.10 1.90
C ASP A 474 3.65 2.58 1.93
N GLY A 475 3.84 1.99 3.11
CA GLY A 475 3.98 0.54 3.25
C GLY A 475 2.73 -0.29 2.95
N ARG A 476 1.61 0.34 2.59
CA ARG A 476 0.33 -0.32 2.28
C ARG A 476 -0.07 -0.20 0.81
N ILE A 477 0.52 0.72 0.03
CA ILE A 477 0.05 1.03 -1.34
C ILE A 477 0.14 -0.17 -2.30
N ALA A 478 1.11 -1.05 -2.08
CA ALA A 478 1.30 -2.31 -2.81
C ALA A 478 0.92 -3.56 -1.98
N MET A 479 0.25 -3.37 -0.84
CA MET A 479 -0.34 -4.48 -0.11
C MET A 479 -1.75 -4.74 -0.65
N PRO A 480 -2.10 -5.96 -1.06
CA PRO A 480 -3.48 -6.25 -1.44
C PRO A 480 -4.45 -6.02 -0.28
N MET A 481 -5.64 -5.53 -0.60
CA MET A 481 -6.79 -5.49 0.32
C MET A 481 -7.96 -6.26 -0.28
N ARG A 482 -8.88 -6.72 0.57
CA ARG A 482 -10.16 -7.30 0.16
C ARG A 482 -11.32 -6.54 0.79
N THR A 483 -12.16 -6.00 -0.08
CA THR A 483 -13.43 -5.35 0.30
C THR A 483 -14.42 -6.37 0.88
N TYR A 484 -15.33 -5.91 1.74
CA TYR A 484 -16.31 -6.82 2.33
C TYR A 484 -17.41 -7.21 1.35
N ALA A 485 -17.93 -8.42 1.52
CA ALA A 485 -19.06 -8.96 0.79
C ALA A 485 -20.38 -8.71 1.54
N TRP A 486 -21.39 -8.26 0.81
CA TRP A 486 -22.71 -7.88 1.34
C TRP A 486 -23.72 -9.03 1.40
N GLY A 487 -23.50 -10.10 0.64
CA GLY A 487 -24.33 -11.29 0.62
C GLY A 487 -23.43 -12.51 0.50
N ILE A 488 -23.52 -13.40 1.48
CA ILE A 488 -22.82 -14.68 1.49
C ILE A 488 -23.84 -15.76 1.83
N ASP A 489 -23.88 -16.81 1.01
CA ASP A 489 -24.79 -17.94 1.20
C ASP A 489 -24.32 -18.90 2.31
N ALA A 490 -25.09 -19.96 2.54
CA ALA A 490 -24.75 -20.97 3.55
C ALA A 490 -23.46 -21.76 3.21
N ALA A 491 -23.02 -21.76 1.96
CA ALA A 491 -21.78 -22.40 1.52
C ALA A 491 -20.55 -21.50 1.67
N GLY A 492 -20.74 -20.21 1.98
CA GLY A 492 -19.65 -19.24 2.11
C GLY A 492 -19.30 -18.53 0.80
N GLU A 493 -20.16 -18.65 -0.22
CA GLU A 493 -19.99 -18.04 -1.54
C GLU A 493 -20.81 -16.75 -1.65
N PHE A 494 -20.41 -15.85 -2.54
CA PHE A 494 -21.12 -14.59 -2.75
C PHE A 494 -22.48 -14.83 -3.44
N ASP A 495 -23.52 -14.18 -2.93
CA ASP A 495 -24.88 -14.27 -3.46
C ASP A 495 -25.44 -12.87 -3.77
N ASP A 496 -25.80 -12.65 -5.04
CA ASP A 496 -26.30 -11.37 -5.54
C ASP A 496 -27.63 -10.96 -4.89
N GLU A 497 -28.57 -11.89 -4.69
CA GLU A 497 -29.90 -11.59 -4.16
C GLU A 497 -29.81 -11.19 -2.69
N LEU A 498 -29.04 -11.94 -1.90
CA LEU A 498 -28.76 -11.62 -0.51
C LEU A 498 -28.02 -10.29 -0.39
N ALA A 499 -27.03 -10.03 -1.25
CA ALA A 499 -26.28 -8.78 -1.25
C ALA A 499 -27.21 -7.58 -1.52
N ASN A 500 -28.06 -7.69 -2.54
CA ASN A 500 -29.04 -6.65 -2.88
C ASN A 500 -30.06 -6.43 -1.75
N ALA A 501 -30.56 -7.50 -1.12
CA ALA A 501 -31.47 -7.39 0.00
C ALA A 501 -30.82 -6.69 1.20
N ALA A 502 -29.60 -7.10 1.57
CA ALA A 502 -28.84 -6.49 2.66
C ALA A 502 -28.53 -5.01 2.40
N MET A 503 -28.19 -4.65 1.16
CA MET A 503 -27.93 -3.26 0.80
C MET A 503 -29.20 -2.40 0.85
N ARG A 504 -30.35 -2.90 0.37
CA ARG A 504 -31.63 -2.18 0.49
C ARG A 504 -32.03 -1.97 1.94
N GLU A 505 -31.85 -2.99 2.79
CA GLU A 505 -32.10 -2.87 4.24
C GLU A 505 -31.16 -1.83 4.89
N HIS A 506 -29.90 -1.78 4.48
CA HIS A 506 -28.98 -0.74 4.92
C HIS A 506 -29.41 0.65 4.47
N ALA A 507 -29.81 0.80 3.21
CA ALA A 507 -30.26 2.07 2.66
C ALA A 507 -31.51 2.60 3.38
N ALA A 508 -32.50 1.73 3.64
CA ALA A 508 -33.72 2.06 4.36
C ALA A 508 -33.48 2.49 5.82
N ARG A 509 -32.35 2.07 6.44
CA ARG A 509 -31.95 2.53 7.78
C ARG A 509 -31.28 3.91 7.76
N TRP A 510 -30.80 4.35 6.60
CA TRP A 510 -30.09 5.62 6.43
C TRP A 510 -30.62 6.37 5.19
N PRO A 511 -31.92 6.71 5.16
CA PRO A 511 -32.50 7.41 4.03
C PRO A 511 -31.92 8.82 3.92
N ALA A 512 -31.73 9.31 2.69
CA ALA A 512 -31.25 10.68 2.45
C ALA A 512 -32.25 11.73 2.95
N ALA A 513 -33.54 11.38 3.03
CA ALA A 513 -34.59 12.26 3.56
C ALA A 513 -34.38 12.65 5.03
N ASP A 514 -33.80 11.77 5.83
CA ASP A 514 -33.58 12.00 7.27
C ASP A 514 -32.33 12.86 7.55
N LYS A 515 -31.50 13.09 6.53
CA LYS A 515 -30.28 13.86 6.67
C LYS A 515 -30.57 15.36 6.74
N ARG A 516 -29.86 16.00 7.66
CA ARG A 516 -29.81 17.46 7.78
C ARG A 516 -28.70 17.98 6.88
N VAL A 517 -29.07 18.75 5.87
CA VAL A 517 -28.13 19.29 4.89
C VAL A 517 -28.29 20.81 4.78
N ASP A 518 -27.25 21.49 4.31
CA ASP A 518 -27.32 22.92 3.98
C ASP A 518 -28.33 23.20 2.86
N GLU A 519 -28.81 24.44 2.80
CA GLU A 519 -29.85 24.88 1.86
C GLU A 519 -29.50 24.60 0.39
N THR A 520 -28.25 24.85 -0.01
CA THR A 520 -27.78 24.60 -1.37
C THR A 520 -27.83 23.12 -1.70
N THR A 521 -27.37 22.26 -0.78
CA THR A 521 -27.45 20.80 -0.93
C THR A 521 -28.91 20.32 -0.99
N ALA A 522 -29.79 20.86 -0.15
CA ALA A 522 -31.22 20.54 -0.18
C ALA A 522 -31.88 20.92 -1.52
N ALA A 523 -31.53 22.09 -2.07
CA ALA A 523 -32.05 22.56 -3.35
C ALA A 523 -31.60 21.71 -4.56
N LEU A 524 -30.40 21.13 -4.49
CA LEU A 524 -29.86 20.25 -5.52
C LEU A 524 -30.37 18.80 -5.41
N SER A 525 -30.92 18.42 -4.26
CA SER A 525 -31.41 17.06 -4.01
C SER A 525 -32.68 16.76 -4.82
N ARG A 526 -32.80 15.51 -5.28
CA ARG A 526 -33.96 14.94 -5.98
C ARG A 526 -34.19 13.55 -5.40
N LEU A 527 -34.87 13.48 -4.26
CA LEU A 527 -35.09 12.21 -3.56
C LEU A 527 -36.14 11.36 -4.24
N ALA A 528 -35.98 10.03 -4.11
CA ALA A 528 -37.00 9.07 -4.54
C ALA A 528 -38.36 9.39 -3.87
N GLY A 529 -39.44 9.25 -4.63
CA GLY A 529 -40.79 9.55 -4.15
C GLY A 529 -41.09 11.04 -3.91
N GLY A 530 -40.19 11.96 -4.27
CA GLY A 530 -40.42 13.41 -4.17
C GLY A 530 -40.24 13.99 -2.76
N ALA A 531 -39.65 13.24 -1.83
CA ALA A 531 -39.27 13.75 -0.52
C ALA A 531 -38.24 14.90 -0.63
N LYS A 532 -38.12 15.71 0.43
CA LYS A 532 -37.04 16.72 0.56
C LYS A 532 -36.22 16.42 1.81
N PRO A 533 -34.88 16.52 1.75
CA PRO A 533 -34.07 16.40 2.95
C PRO A 533 -34.35 17.59 3.88
N LEU A 534 -34.06 17.42 5.17
CA LEU A 534 -34.26 18.47 6.17
C LEU A 534 -33.23 19.59 5.95
N GLY A 535 -33.64 20.67 5.30
CA GLY A 535 -32.82 21.87 5.17
C GLY A 535 -32.59 22.52 6.53
N VAL A 536 -31.32 22.74 6.88
CA VAL A 536 -30.96 23.58 8.03
C VAL A 536 -30.65 24.97 7.48
N ALA A 537 -31.33 25.99 8.02
CA ALA A 537 -31.03 27.36 7.65
C ALA A 537 -29.55 27.63 7.86
N ALA A 538 -28.83 27.94 6.78
CA ALA A 538 -27.57 28.63 6.94
C ALA A 538 -27.90 29.92 7.69
N ALA A 539 -27.17 30.26 8.76
CA ALA A 539 -27.30 31.59 9.34
C ALA A 539 -27.17 32.61 8.20
N LEU A 540 -28.29 33.26 7.91
CA LEU A 540 -28.61 34.19 6.81
C LEU A 540 -27.47 34.48 5.83
N LEU A 541 -27.64 34.00 4.59
CA LEU A 541 -27.06 34.63 3.41
C LEU A 541 -27.69 36.03 3.25
N GLU A 542 -27.21 37.01 4.01
CA GLU A 542 -27.36 38.41 3.60
C GLU A 542 -26.46 38.60 2.38
N ARG A 543 -27.10 38.57 1.22
CA ARG A 543 -26.55 39.13 -0.01
C ARG A 543 -26.19 40.59 0.29
N PRO A 544 -24.94 41.05 0.12
CA PRO A 544 -24.69 42.48 0.02
C PRO A 544 -25.50 42.97 -1.18
N ALA A 545 -26.58 43.69 -0.91
CA ALA A 545 -27.13 44.61 -1.88
C ALA A 545 -26.15 45.77 -1.89
N ASP A 546 -25.38 45.90 -2.97
CA ASP A 546 -24.74 47.11 -3.50
C ASP A 546 -23.53 46.70 -4.34
N LEU A 547 -23.79 46.20 -5.56
CA LEU A 547 -22.85 46.25 -6.69
C LEU A 547 -23.72 46.33 -7.95
N ASP A 548 -24.24 47.53 -8.21
CA ASP A 548 -24.71 47.93 -9.55
C ASP A 548 -23.49 48.46 -10.32
N ASP A 549 -23.32 47.92 -11.54
CA ASP A 549 -22.57 48.41 -12.71
C ASP A 549 -21.30 49.26 -12.53
N ASP A 550 -20.14 48.65 -12.87
CA ASP A 550 -19.14 49.27 -13.76
C ASP A 550 -18.40 48.15 -14.54
N PRO A 551 -18.18 48.28 -15.87
CA PRO A 551 -17.32 47.39 -16.63
C PRO A 551 -15.87 47.92 -16.62
N ASP A 552 -14.92 46.98 -16.65
CA ASP A 552 -13.46 47.19 -16.74
C ASP A 552 -12.80 47.78 -15.48
N ASP A 553 -12.17 46.92 -14.67
CA ASP A 553 -10.81 47.22 -14.20
C ASP A 553 -10.07 45.93 -13.81
N ASP A 554 -8.82 45.89 -14.25
CA ASP A 554 -7.85 44.80 -14.15
C ASP A 554 -7.21 44.71 -12.75
N ASP A 555 -6.60 43.55 -12.48
CA ASP A 555 -5.49 43.32 -11.54
C ASP A 555 -5.62 43.76 -10.07
N GLU A 556 -6.12 42.86 -9.20
CA GLU A 556 -5.80 42.89 -7.76
C GLU A 556 -4.72 41.85 -7.40
N GLU A 557 -3.56 42.40 -7.04
CA GLU A 557 -2.33 41.80 -6.52
C GLU A 557 -2.51 40.54 -5.65
N VAL A 558 -1.98 39.42 -6.14
CA VAL A 558 -1.67 38.23 -5.33
C VAL A 558 -0.50 38.58 -4.40
N ARG A 559 -0.77 38.79 -3.12
CA ARG A 559 0.28 38.91 -2.09
C ARG A 559 1.23 37.71 -2.16
N ASN A 560 2.48 38.01 -2.49
CA ASN A 560 3.58 37.06 -2.67
C ASN A 560 3.81 36.21 -1.40
N VAL A 561 3.40 34.94 -1.47
CA VAL A 561 3.48 33.93 -0.39
C VAL A 561 4.91 33.39 -0.21
N ALA A 562 5.86 33.76 -1.08
CA ALA A 562 7.23 33.24 -1.03
C ALA A 562 8.03 33.73 0.18
N SER A 563 7.71 34.90 0.74
CA SER A 563 8.45 35.49 1.87
C SER A 563 8.23 34.79 3.21
N GLU A 564 7.21 33.94 3.33
CA GLU A 564 6.92 33.18 4.56
C GLU A 564 7.69 31.84 4.64
N TYR A 565 8.31 31.39 3.54
CA TYR A 565 8.98 30.08 3.45
C TYR A 565 10.45 30.12 3.03
N LEU A 566 11.00 31.29 2.66
CA LEU A 566 12.45 31.45 2.50
C LEU A 566 13.11 31.60 3.88
N SER A 567 13.76 30.54 4.35
CA SER A 567 14.53 30.53 5.60
C SER A 567 16.05 30.60 5.39
N THR A 568 16.49 30.88 4.16
CA THR A 568 17.90 31.00 3.79
C THR A 568 18.16 32.42 3.30
N ASP A 569 19.24 33.03 3.79
CA ASP A 569 19.69 34.33 3.29
C ASP A 569 20.02 34.23 1.80
N ASP A 570 19.53 35.19 1.04
CA ASP A 570 19.78 35.31 -0.40
C ASP A 570 21.30 35.41 -0.63
N PRO A 571 21.91 34.50 -1.41
CA PRO A 571 23.35 34.52 -1.68
C PRO A 571 23.80 35.73 -2.51
N ASP A 572 22.87 36.48 -3.14
CA ASP A 572 23.20 37.68 -3.91
C ASP A 572 22.17 38.82 -3.68
N PRO A 573 22.19 39.46 -2.48
CA PRO A 573 21.17 40.43 -2.07
C PRO A 573 21.18 41.75 -2.87
N GLU A 574 22.15 41.93 -3.77
CA GLU A 574 22.24 43.10 -4.66
C GLU A 574 21.40 42.90 -5.94
N VAL A 575 21.00 41.66 -6.27
CA VAL A 575 20.16 41.37 -7.43
C VAL A 575 18.69 41.41 -7.01
N GLN A 576 18.03 42.55 -7.25
CA GLN A 576 16.59 42.70 -7.04
C GLN A 576 15.90 42.68 -8.41
N ALA A 577 15.11 41.63 -8.66
CA ALA A 577 14.22 41.53 -9.81
C ALA A 577 12.77 41.38 -9.33
N GLY A 578 11.90 42.28 -9.76
CA GLY A 578 10.45 42.21 -9.61
C GLY A 578 9.82 41.19 -10.57
N LEU A 579 8.57 40.81 -10.29
CA LEU A 579 7.78 39.90 -11.15
C LEU A 579 7.56 40.44 -12.57
N ASP A 580 7.64 41.76 -12.73
CA ASP A 580 7.43 42.47 -14.00
C ASP A 580 8.73 43.06 -14.57
N ASP A 581 9.89 42.76 -13.97
CA ASP A 581 11.15 43.21 -14.53
C ASP A 581 11.46 42.41 -15.82
N PRO A 582 11.88 43.10 -16.90
CA PRO A 582 12.21 42.43 -18.14
C PRO A 582 13.39 41.49 -17.91
N ILE A 583 13.21 40.22 -18.27
CA ILE A 583 14.30 39.24 -18.33
C ILE A 583 15.13 39.62 -19.54
N ASP A 584 16.33 40.15 -19.33
CA ASP A 584 17.29 40.36 -20.41
C ASP A 584 17.76 38.97 -20.90
N ASP A 585 17.44 38.65 -22.16
CA ASP A 585 17.94 37.44 -22.81
C ASP A 585 19.48 37.52 -22.93
N ASP A 586 20.16 36.40 -22.64
CA ASP A 586 21.60 36.29 -22.84
C ASP A 586 21.89 36.46 -24.35
N PRO A 587 22.76 37.41 -24.77
CA PRO A 587 23.06 37.65 -26.18
C PRO A 587 23.68 36.44 -26.91
N ASP A 588 24.10 35.40 -26.17
CA ASP A 588 24.63 34.15 -26.73
C ASP A 588 23.57 33.02 -26.84
N ASP A 589 22.31 33.24 -26.39
CA ASP A 589 21.24 32.25 -26.49
C ASP A 589 20.50 32.34 -27.85
N PRO A 590 20.38 31.25 -28.62
CA PRO A 590 19.63 31.27 -29.88
C PRO A 590 18.11 31.38 -29.60
N GLU A 591 17.46 32.38 -30.18
CA GLU A 591 15.99 32.58 -30.11
C GLU A 591 15.22 31.35 -30.63
N TRP A 592 14.32 30.80 -29.81
CA TRP A 592 13.36 29.77 -30.24
C TRP A 592 11.99 30.42 -30.43
N GLU A 593 11.61 30.70 -31.68
CA GLU A 593 10.26 31.15 -32.02
C GLU A 593 9.29 29.94 -32.12
N PHE A 594 8.33 29.87 -31.20
CA PHE A 594 7.11 29.08 -31.36
C PHE A 594 5.96 29.98 -31.82
N THR A 595 6.08 30.56 -33.01
CA THR A 595 5.03 31.42 -33.57
C THR A 595 3.98 30.55 -34.26
N PRO A 596 2.72 30.46 -33.75
CA PRO A 596 1.64 29.82 -34.50
C PRO A 596 1.29 30.67 -35.74
N PRO A 597 0.88 30.06 -36.87
CA PRO A 597 0.57 30.81 -38.08
C PRO A 597 -0.62 31.77 -37.85
N ALA A 598 -0.44 33.02 -38.28
CA ALA A 598 -1.34 34.17 -38.04
C ALA A 598 -2.70 34.14 -38.78
N VAL A 599 -3.20 32.97 -39.17
CA VAL A 599 -4.43 32.85 -39.96
C VAL A 599 -5.49 32.08 -39.18
N THR A 600 -6.38 32.83 -38.52
CA THR A 600 -7.58 32.26 -37.90
C THR A 600 -8.62 32.00 -39.00
N MET A 601 -8.97 30.73 -39.23
CA MET A 601 -9.94 30.32 -40.26
C MET A 601 -11.30 30.03 -39.62
N THR A 602 -12.38 30.33 -40.32
CA THR A 602 -13.74 29.91 -39.93
C THR A 602 -13.91 28.38 -40.08
N PRO A 603 -14.87 27.74 -39.39
CA PRO A 603 -15.09 26.30 -39.50
C PRO A 603 -15.34 25.81 -40.94
N GLN A 604 -16.00 26.62 -41.77
CA GLN A 604 -16.26 26.33 -43.18
C GLN A 604 -14.96 26.39 -44.00
N GLU A 605 -14.10 27.38 -43.75
CA GLU A 605 -12.81 27.52 -44.41
C GLU A 605 -11.86 26.38 -44.04
N ARG A 606 -11.85 25.93 -42.78
CA ARG A 606 -11.10 24.74 -42.34
C ARG A 606 -11.57 23.47 -43.04
N GLY A 607 -12.89 23.31 -43.18
CA GLY A 607 -13.48 22.19 -43.94
C GLY A 607 -13.06 22.20 -45.41
N ALA A 608 -13.10 23.37 -46.04
CA ALA A 608 -12.67 23.55 -47.42
C ALA A 608 -11.16 23.29 -47.60
N ALA A 609 -10.32 23.74 -46.67
CA ALA A 609 -8.88 23.51 -46.69
C ALA A 609 -8.53 22.02 -46.56
N LEU A 610 -9.19 21.30 -45.63
CA LEU A 610 -9.04 19.86 -45.48
C LEU A 610 -9.43 19.12 -46.77
N MET A 611 -10.61 19.41 -47.32
CA MET A 611 -11.08 18.77 -48.55
C MET A 611 -10.21 19.09 -49.75
N LYS A 612 -9.71 20.33 -49.87
CA LYS A 612 -8.75 20.72 -50.92
C LYS A 612 -7.44 19.93 -50.80
N HIS A 613 -6.94 19.70 -49.59
CA HIS A 613 -5.73 18.92 -49.35
C HIS A 613 -5.93 17.44 -49.71
N LEU A 614 -7.06 16.85 -49.29
CA LEU A 614 -7.41 15.46 -49.65
C LEU A 614 -7.57 15.28 -51.16
N LYS A 615 -8.21 16.25 -51.85
CA LYS A 615 -8.26 16.29 -53.33
C LYS A 615 -6.86 16.38 -53.95
N GLY A 616 -5.98 17.20 -53.38
CA GLY A 616 -4.59 17.31 -53.83
C GLY A 616 -3.82 16.00 -53.72
N LEU A 617 -3.99 15.26 -52.62
CA LEU A 617 -3.41 13.94 -52.43
C LEU A 617 -3.97 12.93 -53.46
N TRP A 618 -5.28 12.94 -53.67
CA TRP A 618 -5.96 12.07 -54.64
C TRP A 618 -5.50 12.33 -56.09
N ASP A 619 -5.48 13.60 -56.49
CA ASP A 619 -5.09 14.07 -57.82
C ASP A 619 -3.58 13.82 -58.05
N GLY A 620 -2.77 13.83 -56.98
CA GLY A 620 -1.37 13.41 -56.96
C GLY A 620 -1.15 11.89 -57.03
N GLY A 621 -2.23 11.09 -57.11
CA GLY A 621 -2.17 9.64 -57.29
C GLY A 621 -2.29 8.82 -56.00
N ALA A 622 -2.41 9.45 -54.82
CA ALA A 622 -2.61 8.73 -53.58
C ALA A 622 -4.02 8.09 -53.53
N ARG A 623 -4.11 6.85 -53.08
CA ARG A 623 -5.37 6.13 -52.82
C ARG A 623 -5.58 5.81 -51.34
N ASP A 624 -4.59 6.12 -50.54
CA ASP A 624 -4.64 6.08 -49.09
C ASP A 624 -3.76 7.20 -48.52
N PHE A 625 -3.94 7.54 -47.25
CA PHE A 625 -3.09 8.49 -46.54
C PHE A 625 -3.04 8.18 -45.05
N ALA A 626 -1.99 8.65 -44.40
CA ALA A 626 -1.83 8.58 -42.94
C ALA A 626 -1.88 9.99 -42.35
N THR A 627 -2.05 10.09 -41.03
CA THR A 627 -2.12 11.37 -40.31
C THR A 627 -0.92 12.28 -40.62
N ARG A 628 0.29 11.72 -40.81
CA ARG A 628 1.50 12.49 -41.17
C ARG A 628 1.37 13.26 -42.48
N ASP A 629 0.54 12.80 -43.41
CA ASP A 629 0.35 13.42 -44.72
C ASP A 629 -0.51 14.69 -44.63
N LEU A 630 -1.09 14.96 -43.46
CA LEU A 630 -1.80 16.21 -43.12
C LEU A 630 -0.90 17.27 -42.49
N ARG A 631 0.41 16.99 -42.35
CA ARG A 631 1.39 17.94 -41.81
C ARG A 631 1.36 19.33 -42.46
N PRO A 632 1.21 19.45 -43.80
CA PRO A 632 1.09 20.76 -44.44
C PRO A 632 -0.09 21.58 -43.92
N LEU A 633 -1.19 20.96 -43.48
CA LEU A 633 -2.32 21.68 -42.88
C LEU A 633 -1.95 22.25 -41.51
N TRP A 634 -1.18 21.53 -40.70
CA TRP A 634 -0.77 22.01 -39.37
C TRP A 634 0.25 23.14 -39.43
N GLU A 635 1.06 23.17 -40.49
CA GLU A 635 2.08 24.21 -40.70
C GLU A 635 1.51 25.48 -41.37
N SER A 636 0.38 25.37 -42.07
CA SER A 636 -0.20 26.48 -42.85
C SER A 636 -1.54 27.01 -42.34
N THR A 637 -2.17 26.36 -41.36
CA THR A 637 -3.50 26.73 -40.85
C THR A 637 -3.57 26.64 -39.32
N ASP A 638 -4.61 27.22 -38.73
CA ASP A 638 -4.95 27.09 -37.30
C ASP A 638 -5.64 25.76 -36.94
N MET A 639 -5.66 24.79 -37.86
CA MET A 639 -6.34 23.50 -37.64
C MET A 639 -5.59 22.63 -36.63
N SER A 640 -6.24 22.35 -35.51
CA SER A 640 -5.72 21.37 -34.55
C SER A 640 -5.83 19.93 -35.09
N ARG A 641 -4.90 19.07 -34.67
CA ARG A 641 -4.92 17.63 -35.01
C ARG A 641 -6.23 16.96 -34.58
N ALA A 642 -6.73 17.30 -33.40
CA ALA A 642 -7.98 16.76 -32.85
C ALA A 642 -9.19 17.14 -33.72
N TRP A 643 -9.25 18.39 -34.22
CA TRP A 643 -10.32 18.82 -35.12
C TRP A 643 -10.29 18.06 -36.45
N ALA A 644 -9.10 17.89 -37.04
CA ALA A 644 -8.94 17.16 -38.30
C ALA A 644 -9.38 15.69 -38.15
N GLN A 645 -8.99 15.01 -37.07
CA GLN A 645 -9.43 13.63 -36.80
C GLN A 645 -10.96 13.51 -36.64
N LYS A 646 -11.60 14.48 -35.97
CA LYS A 646 -13.07 14.52 -35.83
C LYS A 646 -13.76 14.67 -37.19
N GLN A 647 -13.21 15.46 -38.11
CA GLN A 647 -13.76 15.57 -39.47
C GLN A 647 -13.50 14.32 -40.31
N LEU A 648 -12.33 13.68 -40.21
CA LEU A 648 -12.07 12.41 -40.90
C LEU A 648 -13.04 11.32 -40.45
N LYS A 649 -13.33 11.23 -39.14
CA LYS A 649 -14.35 10.32 -38.61
C LYS A 649 -15.73 10.59 -39.22
N ARG A 650 -16.14 11.86 -39.35
CA ARG A 650 -17.39 12.23 -40.03
C ARG A 650 -17.41 11.86 -41.51
N LEU A 651 -16.27 11.97 -42.20
CA LEU A 651 -16.15 11.55 -43.61
C LEU A 651 -16.21 10.03 -43.76
N ILE A 652 -15.72 9.28 -42.78
CA ILE A 652 -15.89 7.81 -42.72
C ILE A 652 -17.37 7.46 -42.47
N GLU A 653 -18.02 8.11 -41.52
CA GLU A 653 -19.44 7.91 -41.22
C GLU A 653 -20.34 8.30 -42.42
N ALA A 654 -19.90 9.25 -43.24
CA ALA A 654 -20.57 9.67 -44.47
C ALA A 654 -20.18 8.87 -45.72
N ASP A 655 -19.37 7.80 -45.57
CA ASP A 655 -18.88 6.93 -46.65
C ASP A 655 -18.11 7.67 -47.77
N VAL A 656 -17.49 8.81 -47.43
CA VAL A 656 -16.68 9.62 -48.36
C VAL A 656 -15.24 9.09 -48.42
N ILE A 657 -14.74 8.52 -47.32
CA ILE A 657 -13.44 7.87 -47.19
C ILE A 657 -13.59 6.61 -46.34
N GLY A 658 -12.74 5.60 -46.52
CA GLY A 658 -12.67 4.42 -45.67
C GLY A 658 -11.53 4.50 -44.64
N TYR A 659 -11.44 3.51 -43.77
CA TYR A 659 -10.32 3.32 -42.85
C TYR A 659 -9.91 1.85 -42.80
N ASP A 660 -8.62 1.59 -42.89
CA ASP A 660 -8.01 0.27 -42.74
C ASP A 660 -7.37 0.17 -41.35
N ASP A 661 -8.00 -0.58 -40.46
CA ASP A 661 -7.55 -0.78 -39.07
C ASP A 661 -6.21 -1.52 -38.99
N ASP A 662 -5.92 -2.44 -39.91
CA ASP A 662 -4.70 -3.25 -39.91
C ASP A 662 -3.50 -2.42 -40.40
N ALA A 663 -3.71 -1.60 -41.43
CA ALA A 663 -2.66 -0.72 -41.98
C ALA A 663 -2.56 0.64 -41.26
N GLN A 664 -3.56 1.00 -40.44
CA GLN A 664 -3.71 2.32 -39.80
C GLN A 664 -3.70 3.47 -40.83
N ARG A 665 -4.38 3.27 -41.96
CA ARG A 665 -4.45 4.23 -43.09
C ARG A 665 -5.89 4.58 -43.44
N TYR A 666 -6.12 5.83 -43.80
CA TYR A 666 -7.38 6.26 -44.39
C TYR A 666 -7.38 5.90 -45.87
N LEU A 667 -8.43 5.24 -46.32
CA LEU A 667 -8.62 4.83 -47.70
C LEU A 667 -9.45 5.88 -48.43
N MET A 668 -9.02 6.25 -49.63
CA MET A 668 -9.82 7.03 -50.55
C MET A 668 -10.18 6.06 -51.69
N SER A 669 -11.43 5.66 -51.83
CA SER A 669 -11.88 4.80 -52.94
C SER A 669 -12.31 5.65 -54.13
N GLU A 670 -12.81 6.84 -53.86
CA GLU A 670 -13.27 7.83 -54.83
C GLU A 670 -12.63 9.20 -54.58
N ARG A 671 -12.70 10.08 -55.58
CA ARG A 671 -12.22 11.46 -55.44
C ARG A 671 -13.11 12.18 -54.42
N PRO A 672 -12.59 12.66 -53.28
CA PRO A 672 -13.42 13.23 -52.22
C PRO A 672 -14.15 14.47 -52.72
N ASN A 673 -15.47 14.39 -52.92
CA ASN A 673 -16.32 15.50 -53.32
C ASN A 673 -17.51 15.57 -52.37
N VAL A 674 -17.63 16.69 -51.66
CA VAL A 674 -18.82 17.07 -50.92
C VAL A 674 -19.07 18.53 -51.31
N ASP A 675 -20.26 18.82 -51.83
CA ASP A 675 -20.73 20.19 -52.04
C ASP A 675 -20.93 20.91 -50.70
#